data_AF-A0A1F3XUM5-F1
#
_entry.id   AF-A0A1F3XUM5-F1
#
_cell.length_a   1.000
_cell.length_b   1.000
_cell.length_c   1.000
_cell.angle_alpha   90.00
_cell.angle_beta   90.00
_cell.angle_gamma   90.00
#
_symmetry.space_group_name_H-M   'P 1'
#
loop_
_entity.id
_entity.type
_entity.pdbx_description
1 polymer ?
#
loop_
_entity_poly.entity_id
_entity_poly.type
_entity_poly.pdbx_seq_one_letter_code
_entity_poly.pdbx_strand_id
1 'polypeptide(L)'
;MKTFAKILISTTLLALLAGTSTADDLLRPKNMRDFIDYPARDTFVRVKGASVAWADHAALRRDFPQLRHLTDAQIGEWIIENFAIISTEQLKLNGLRQTAIPVGLQHKPGAFRPHRYDRAAVVPAGSGENAGFVDIKGIGHRHDADKVRWQLKDLADAHGNPARIDKIRKTGHSDGLMSLGEAIAETTRQKAVQKLFDLHNAARGTALQSVESYFIIHLPFRILKDNGQSIPAALYGRQAHIGTHKGGMDAPDSIYTDFHGGKQRTTSMSAIDYGGVIIQDKRLIHNYEVLPGGNPNNPQSSKAWAWGHETADAYARGEHGVVYRHISEMTGPIESEWRGTAAARSLQAFAAPDPKATATRTDMIKNILAALASDDRAMVHSALNAFAGYKKTPVEALPRIMELLGSSNDDARILAANAAKHLAVKPPELLIRLLDNIRSGVNDVSYYAVNAFLKSDLTQAGMMEEIEKAFSSQPLDIKRRIIRAINLSGKNDERMIKFLKGLVKNQDPLLIHDAINTIAKLSTGNPFLQTDFLLMLAHDDYSIRGAVLKAMKYKNMNIDSIANRLLALTSANHDETVRLAAYKGAIYTFGEELKNPKYKIMLEKAALDPSEAIRSLAQTQLNKIKSTSSPVTACPGEIGAVLRADKP
;
A
#
# COMPACT_ATOMS: atom_id res chain seq x y z
N MET A 1 -27.64 18.45 -49.94
CA MET A 1 -27.74 16.99 -49.72
C MET A 1 -26.43 16.29 -49.31
N LYS A 2 -25.22 16.79 -49.67
CA LYS A 2 -23.95 16.13 -49.26
C LYS A 2 -23.49 16.39 -47.81
N THR A 3 -24.12 17.31 -47.09
CA THR A 3 -23.76 17.66 -45.70
C THR A 3 -24.55 16.89 -44.63
N PHE A 4 -25.70 16.32 -44.99
CA PHE A 4 -26.54 15.53 -44.06
C PHE A 4 -26.05 14.08 -43.88
N ALA A 5 -25.35 13.51 -44.87
CA ALA A 5 -24.83 12.15 -44.81
C ALA A 5 -23.61 12.00 -43.87
N LYS A 6 -22.83 13.08 -43.64
CA LYS A 6 -21.69 13.03 -42.70
C LYS A 6 -22.10 13.12 -41.23
N ILE A 7 -23.23 13.74 -40.93
CA ILE A 7 -23.72 13.88 -39.55
C ILE A 7 -24.44 12.60 -39.09
N LEU A 8 -25.12 11.88 -39.99
CA LEU A 8 -25.81 10.63 -39.66
C LEU A 8 -24.86 9.43 -39.46
N ILE A 9 -23.70 9.43 -40.14
CA ILE A 9 -22.64 8.45 -39.88
C ILE A 9 -21.97 8.73 -38.53
N SER A 10 -21.86 9.99 -38.10
CA SER A 10 -21.27 10.33 -36.80
C SER A 10 -22.17 9.97 -35.61
N THR A 11 -23.50 10.06 -35.72
CA THR A 11 -24.42 9.69 -34.61
C THR A 11 -24.66 8.18 -34.51
N THR A 12 -24.63 7.45 -35.63
CA THR A 12 -24.74 5.99 -35.61
C THR A 12 -23.44 5.33 -35.12
N LEU A 13 -22.28 5.93 -35.44
CA LEU A 13 -20.98 5.49 -34.89
C LEU A 13 -20.79 5.88 -33.41
N LEU A 14 -21.37 7.00 -32.95
CA LEU A 14 -21.37 7.36 -31.53
C LEU A 14 -22.35 6.51 -30.70
N ALA A 15 -23.45 6.04 -31.28
CA ALA A 15 -24.38 5.12 -30.62
C ALA A 15 -23.82 3.69 -30.53
N LEU A 16 -22.96 3.28 -31.48
CA LEU A 16 -22.15 2.06 -31.37
C LEU A 16 -20.95 2.21 -30.42
N LEU A 17 -20.54 3.44 -30.09
CA LEU A 17 -19.57 3.78 -29.05
C LEU A 17 -20.21 4.08 -27.68
N ALA A 18 -21.53 3.89 -27.54
CA ALA A 18 -22.19 3.76 -26.24
C ALA A 18 -21.85 2.38 -25.66
N GLY A 19 -20.55 2.14 -25.45
CA GLY A 19 -19.97 0.84 -25.16
C GLY A 19 -20.62 0.24 -23.93
N THR A 20 -21.19 -0.95 -24.11
CA THR A 20 -21.20 -1.98 -23.09
C THR A 20 -19.75 -2.09 -22.59
N SER A 21 -19.53 -1.93 -21.29
CA SER A 21 -18.21 -2.24 -20.73
C SER A 21 -17.93 -3.70 -21.04
N THR A 22 -16.94 -3.95 -21.90
CA THR A 22 -16.46 -5.29 -22.19
C THR A 22 -15.67 -5.79 -20.96
N ALA A 23 -15.65 -7.11 -20.75
CA ALA A 23 -15.04 -7.73 -19.57
C ALA A 23 -13.50 -7.63 -19.50
N ASP A 24 -12.91 -6.80 -20.34
CA ASP A 24 -11.50 -6.48 -20.50
C ASP A 24 -11.14 -5.09 -19.94
N ASP A 25 -12.10 -4.28 -19.50
CA ASP A 25 -11.78 -3.03 -18.80
C ASP A 25 -10.93 -3.37 -17.57
N LEU A 26 -9.74 -2.77 -17.47
CA LEU A 26 -8.83 -2.95 -16.34
C LEU A 26 -9.47 -2.39 -15.05
N LEU A 27 -10.29 -3.22 -14.39
CA LEU A 27 -11.04 -2.86 -13.18
C LEU A 27 -10.15 -2.72 -11.94
N ARG A 28 -8.82 -2.81 -12.07
CA ARG A 28 -7.90 -2.85 -10.93
C ARG A 28 -7.60 -1.44 -10.42
N PRO A 29 -7.87 -1.14 -9.14
CA PRO A 29 -7.45 0.10 -8.54
C PRO A 29 -5.92 0.10 -8.42
N LYS A 30 -5.27 1.08 -9.02
CA LYS A 30 -3.84 1.35 -8.84
C LYS A 30 -3.61 2.10 -7.54
N ASN A 31 -4.51 3.00 -7.20
CA ASN A 31 -4.43 3.83 -6.00
C ASN A 31 -5.81 3.96 -5.34
N MET A 32 -5.83 4.48 -4.11
CA MET A 32 -7.07 4.61 -3.32
C MET A 32 -8.13 5.50 -3.98
N ARG A 33 -7.71 6.45 -4.82
CA ARG A 33 -8.62 7.41 -5.46
C ARG A 33 -9.36 6.81 -6.65
N ASP A 34 -8.95 5.63 -7.10
CA ASP A 34 -9.63 4.94 -8.20
C ASP A 34 -10.99 4.34 -7.75
N PHE A 35 -11.24 4.24 -6.45
CA PHE A 35 -12.55 3.84 -5.91
C PHE A 35 -13.53 5.02 -5.99
N ILE A 36 -14.72 4.74 -6.54
CA ILE A 36 -15.74 5.73 -6.97
C ILE A 36 -16.30 6.60 -5.83
N ASP A 37 -16.08 6.21 -4.59
CA ASP A 37 -16.48 6.94 -3.40
C ASP A 37 -15.37 6.76 -2.36
N TYR A 38 -14.77 7.86 -1.89
CA TYR A 38 -13.64 7.84 -0.95
C TYR A 38 -13.88 6.80 0.16
N PRO A 39 -13.13 5.68 0.15
CA PRO A 39 -13.50 4.56 0.99
C PRO A 39 -13.24 4.91 2.46
N ALA A 40 -14.20 4.58 3.31
CA ALA A 40 -14.10 4.85 4.73
C ALA A 40 -12.97 3.99 5.31
N ARG A 41 -12.13 4.60 6.15
CA ARG A 41 -11.20 3.84 6.97
C ARG A 41 -12.02 3.08 8.01
N ASP A 42 -11.70 1.81 8.20
CA ASP A 42 -12.26 0.99 9.26
C ASP A 42 -11.11 0.46 10.14
N THR A 43 -11.44 0.00 11.35
CA THR A 43 -10.48 -0.48 12.33
C THR A 43 -10.48 -2.00 12.34
N PHE A 44 -9.28 -2.58 12.19
CA PHE A 44 -9.09 -4.01 12.15
C PHE A 44 -8.04 -4.47 13.15
N VAL A 45 -8.17 -5.72 13.58
CA VAL A 45 -7.19 -6.41 14.43
C VAL A 45 -6.77 -7.71 13.76
N ARG A 46 -5.53 -8.15 14.03
CA ARG A 46 -5.00 -9.42 13.51
C ARG A 46 -5.64 -10.61 14.24
N VAL A 47 -6.02 -11.64 13.50
CA VAL A 47 -6.50 -12.92 14.04
C VAL A 47 -5.29 -13.83 14.28
N LYS A 48 -5.07 -14.26 15.52
CA LYS A 48 -3.98 -15.17 15.88
C LYS A 48 -4.34 -16.60 15.48
N GLY A 49 -3.36 -17.38 15.02
CA GLY A 49 -3.54 -18.79 14.64
C GLY A 49 -4.22 -19.00 13.27
N ALA A 50 -4.36 -17.95 12.47
CA ALA A 50 -4.83 -18.06 11.09
C ALA A 50 -3.80 -18.81 10.23
N SER A 51 -4.28 -19.54 9.21
CA SER A 51 -3.46 -20.34 8.28
C SER A 51 -3.95 -20.21 6.84
N VAL A 52 -3.07 -20.38 5.86
CA VAL A 52 -3.46 -20.34 4.45
C VAL A 52 -4.02 -21.71 4.06
N ALA A 53 -5.30 -21.76 3.71
CA ALA A 53 -5.95 -22.99 3.27
C ALA A 53 -5.74 -23.26 1.78
N TRP A 54 -5.60 -22.20 0.98
CA TRP A 54 -5.34 -22.28 -0.45
C TRP A 54 -4.77 -20.95 -0.96
N ALA A 55 -3.90 -20.99 -1.98
CA ALA A 55 -3.43 -19.81 -2.68
C ALA A 55 -3.10 -20.12 -4.15
N ASP A 56 -3.46 -19.19 -5.05
CA ASP A 56 -2.96 -19.15 -6.42
C ASP A 56 -1.67 -18.33 -6.47
N HIS A 57 -0.56 -19.02 -6.20
CA HIS A 57 0.76 -18.39 -6.17
C HIS A 57 1.16 -17.78 -7.52
N ALA A 58 0.72 -18.35 -8.64
CA ALA A 58 1.05 -17.83 -9.96
C ALA A 58 0.32 -16.50 -10.24
N ALA A 59 -0.98 -16.43 -9.93
CA ALA A 59 -1.74 -15.18 -10.02
C ALA A 59 -1.18 -14.10 -9.09
N LEU A 60 -0.81 -14.47 -7.85
CA LEU A 60 -0.19 -13.56 -6.90
C LEU A 60 1.15 -12.99 -7.43
N ARG A 61 2.03 -13.82 -8.00
CA ARG A 61 3.30 -13.34 -8.60
C ARG A 61 3.09 -12.49 -9.84
N ARG A 62 2.10 -12.81 -10.67
CA ARG A 62 1.73 -12.02 -11.85
C ARG A 62 1.33 -10.61 -11.44
N ASP A 63 0.44 -10.51 -10.45
CA ASP A 63 -0.29 -9.29 -10.11
C ASP A 63 0.39 -8.42 -9.06
N PHE A 64 1.24 -9.00 -8.23
CA PHE A 64 2.02 -8.30 -7.21
C PHE A 64 3.51 -8.51 -7.50
N PRO A 65 4.16 -7.62 -8.29
CA PRO A 65 5.55 -7.80 -8.72
C PRO A 65 6.53 -8.01 -7.56
N GLN A 66 6.24 -7.47 -6.37
CA GLN A 66 7.03 -7.68 -5.16
C GLN A 66 7.06 -9.14 -4.69
N LEU A 67 6.14 -10.00 -5.14
CA LEU A 67 6.06 -11.41 -4.76
C LEU A 67 6.79 -12.36 -5.72
N ARG A 68 7.18 -11.89 -6.92
CA ARG A 68 7.75 -12.75 -7.99
C ARG A 68 8.95 -13.58 -7.57
N HIS A 69 9.75 -13.06 -6.65
CA HIS A 69 10.98 -13.70 -6.17
C HIS A 69 10.78 -14.51 -4.88
N LEU A 70 9.57 -14.50 -4.31
CA LEU A 70 9.27 -15.22 -3.08
C LEU A 70 8.88 -16.66 -3.38
N THR A 71 9.26 -17.57 -2.49
CA THR A 71 8.77 -18.96 -2.45
C THR A 71 7.29 -19.00 -2.06
N ASP A 72 6.60 -20.10 -2.34
CA ASP A 72 5.20 -20.27 -1.96
C ASP A 72 5.00 -20.14 -0.43
N ALA A 73 5.94 -20.66 0.37
CA ALA A 73 5.92 -20.51 1.83
C ALA A 73 6.00 -19.03 2.27
N GLN A 74 6.91 -18.25 1.67
CA GLN A 74 7.04 -16.82 1.95
C GLN A 74 5.82 -16.02 1.49
N ILE A 75 5.18 -16.41 0.39
CA ILE A 75 3.90 -15.82 -0.03
C ILE A 75 2.82 -16.17 1.00
N GLY A 76 2.80 -17.39 1.53
CA GLY A 76 1.91 -17.79 2.61
C GLY A 76 2.08 -16.93 3.88
N GLU A 77 3.32 -16.69 4.31
CA GLU A 77 3.63 -15.77 5.41
C GLU A 77 3.14 -14.35 5.11
N TRP A 78 3.43 -13.84 3.91
CA TRP A 78 2.94 -12.53 3.45
C TRP A 78 1.42 -12.45 3.49
N ILE A 79 0.69 -13.50 3.10
CA ILE A 79 -0.78 -13.55 3.15
C ILE A 79 -1.26 -13.38 4.60
N ILE A 80 -0.70 -14.16 5.54
CA ILE A 80 -1.14 -14.14 6.94
C ILE A 80 -0.77 -12.84 7.64
N GLU A 81 0.41 -12.29 7.37
CA GLU A 81 0.82 -11.00 7.91
C GLU A 81 -0.06 -9.87 7.37
N ASN A 82 -0.45 -9.94 6.10
CA ASN A 82 -1.15 -8.86 5.43
C ASN A 82 -2.65 -8.87 5.61
N PHE A 83 -3.28 -10.04 5.58
CA PHE A 83 -4.73 -10.15 5.38
C PHE A 83 -5.46 -10.97 6.44
N ALA A 84 -4.78 -11.61 7.39
CA ALA A 84 -5.45 -12.31 8.50
C ALA A 84 -5.97 -11.32 9.56
N ILE A 85 -6.98 -10.53 9.18
CA ILE A 85 -7.55 -9.45 9.98
C ILE A 85 -9.07 -9.60 10.11
N ILE A 86 -9.65 -8.98 11.14
CA ILE A 86 -11.09 -8.89 11.36
C ILE A 86 -11.46 -7.48 11.84
N SER A 87 -12.63 -6.97 11.47
CA SER A 87 -13.12 -5.70 11.96
C SER A 87 -13.37 -5.75 13.48
N THR A 88 -13.04 -4.67 14.17
CA THR A 88 -13.34 -4.53 15.60
C THR A 88 -14.84 -4.54 15.88
N GLU A 89 -15.67 -4.11 14.93
CA GLU A 89 -17.13 -4.14 15.07
C GLU A 89 -17.65 -5.58 15.18
N GLN A 90 -17.06 -6.51 14.43
CA GLN A 90 -17.44 -7.92 14.46
C GLN A 90 -17.15 -8.59 15.80
N LEU A 91 -16.15 -8.11 16.54
CA LEU A 91 -15.79 -8.65 17.86
C LEU A 91 -16.92 -8.47 18.88
N LYS A 92 -17.80 -7.47 18.69
CA LYS A 92 -18.98 -7.26 19.53
C LYS A 92 -19.97 -8.42 19.45
N LEU A 93 -19.89 -9.25 18.42
CA LEU A 93 -20.75 -10.42 18.21
C LEU A 93 -20.13 -11.75 18.70
N ASN A 94 -18.98 -11.71 19.39
CA ASN A 94 -18.36 -12.91 19.97
C ASN A 94 -19.32 -13.60 20.96
N GLY A 95 -19.48 -14.93 20.83
CA GLY A 95 -20.41 -15.72 21.63
C GLY A 95 -21.89 -15.63 21.20
N LEU A 96 -22.21 -14.70 20.29
CA LEU A 96 -23.53 -14.57 19.70
C LEU A 96 -23.57 -15.17 18.30
N ARG A 97 -22.71 -14.69 17.37
CA ARG A 97 -22.72 -15.11 15.96
C ARG A 97 -21.52 -15.97 15.56
N GLN A 98 -20.52 -16.03 16.43
CA GLN A 98 -19.33 -16.85 16.25
C GLN A 98 -18.78 -17.25 17.62
N THR A 99 -17.91 -18.27 17.64
CA THR A 99 -17.07 -18.52 18.81
C THR A 99 -16.11 -17.36 19.04
N ALA A 100 -15.49 -17.28 20.23
CA ALA A 100 -14.52 -16.22 20.51
C ALA A 100 -13.42 -16.16 19.44
N ILE A 101 -13.16 -14.96 18.92
CA ILE A 101 -12.11 -14.74 17.93
C ILE A 101 -10.80 -14.44 18.66
N PRO A 102 -9.73 -15.25 18.47
CA PRO A 102 -8.44 -14.97 19.08
C PRO A 102 -7.75 -13.81 18.35
N VAL A 103 -7.59 -12.66 19.00
CA VAL A 103 -7.02 -11.45 18.40
C VAL A 103 -5.69 -11.02 19.03
N GLY A 104 -4.86 -10.34 18.23
CA GLY A 104 -3.68 -9.61 18.70
C GLY A 104 -4.03 -8.24 19.28
N LEU A 105 -3.17 -7.72 20.17
CA LEU A 105 -3.27 -6.35 20.70
C LEU A 105 -2.91 -5.28 19.65
N GLN A 106 -2.29 -5.69 18.55
CA GLN A 106 -1.85 -4.76 17.51
C GLN A 106 -3.01 -4.43 16.57
N HIS A 107 -3.44 -3.17 16.61
CA HIS A 107 -4.29 -2.61 15.57
C HIS A 107 -3.55 -2.58 14.24
N LYS A 108 -4.25 -2.93 13.17
CA LYS A 108 -3.70 -2.83 11.82
C LYS A 108 -4.36 -1.68 11.07
N PRO A 109 -3.73 -0.49 11.04
CA PRO A 109 -4.24 0.60 10.21
C PRO A 109 -4.03 0.27 8.73
N GLY A 110 -4.99 0.67 7.90
CA GLY A 110 -4.78 0.71 6.44
C GLY A 110 -5.66 -0.20 5.59
N ALA A 111 -6.71 -0.83 6.13
CA ALA A 111 -7.77 -1.39 5.30
C ALA A 111 -8.93 -0.39 5.13
N PHE A 112 -9.59 -0.46 3.99
CA PHE A 112 -10.56 0.53 3.54
C PHE A 112 -11.84 -0.17 3.10
N ARG A 113 -12.99 0.44 3.34
CA ARG A 113 -14.26 -0.05 2.83
C ARG A 113 -14.78 0.87 1.74
N PRO A 114 -14.75 0.43 0.47
CA PRO A 114 -15.50 1.09 -0.59
C PRO A 114 -16.94 1.33 -0.19
N HIS A 115 -17.56 2.36 -0.75
CA HIS A 115 -18.96 2.63 -0.49
C HIS A 115 -19.81 1.40 -0.80
N ARG A 116 -20.80 1.13 0.06
CA ARG A 116 -21.65 -0.10 0.08
C ARG A 116 -20.97 -1.39 0.52
N TYR A 117 -19.67 -1.40 0.80
CA TYR A 117 -19.05 -2.57 1.41
C TYR A 117 -19.45 -2.64 2.90
N ASP A 118 -20.02 -3.77 3.29
CA ASP A 118 -20.35 -4.07 4.70
C ASP A 118 -19.49 -5.22 5.24
N ARG A 119 -19.46 -6.35 4.54
CA ARG A 119 -18.77 -7.58 4.99
C ARG A 119 -17.43 -7.85 4.30
N ALA A 120 -16.94 -6.87 3.56
CA ALA A 120 -15.69 -6.92 2.81
C ALA A 120 -14.90 -5.63 2.98
N ALA A 121 -13.59 -5.69 2.77
CA ALA A 121 -12.72 -4.53 2.78
C ALA A 121 -11.56 -4.71 1.80
N VAL A 122 -11.06 -3.61 1.29
CA VAL A 122 -9.88 -3.56 0.43
C VAL A 122 -8.65 -3.27 1.28
N VAL A 123 -7.61 -4.09 1.11
CA VAL A 123 -6.37 -4.02 1.89
C VAL A 123 -5.19 -3.80 0.93
N PRO A 124 -4.32 -2.82 1.17
CA PRO A 124 -3.07 -2.66 0.42
C PRO A 124 -2.23 -3.92 0.49
N ALA A 125 -1.68 -4.37 -0.64
CA ALA A 125 -0.82 -5.55 -0.72
C ALA A 125 0.64 -5.30 -0.27
N GLY A 126 0.95 -4.09 0.19
CA GLY A 126 2.27 -3.71 0.67
C GLY A 126 2.42 -2.20 0.87
N SER A 127 3.65 -1.75 1.08
CA SER A 127 3.97 -0.32 1.22
C SER A 127 4.23 0.33 -0.14
N GLY A 128 3.63 1.50 -0.37
CA GLY A 128 3.88 2.33 -1.55
C GLY A 128 2.70 2.38 -2.53
N GLU A 129 2.71 3.37 -3.42
CA GLU A 129 1.59 3.65 -4.33
C GLU A 129 1.33 2.55 -5.37
N ASN A 130 2.32 1.69 -5.66
CA ASN A 130 2.21 0.62 -6.65
C ASN A 130 2.06 -0.78 -6.03
N ALA A 131 1.81 -0.88 -4.71
CA ALA A 131 1.74 -2.18 -4.05
C ALA A 131 0.50 -3.00 -4.46
N GLY A 132 -0.51 -2.34 -5.04
CA GLY A 132 -1.80 -2.94 -5.38
C GLY A 132 -2.70 -3.16 -4.18
N PHE A 133 -3.88 -3.71 -4.42
CA PHE A 133 -4.89 -3.97 -3.40
C PHE A 133 -5.50 -5.36 -3.54
N VAL A 134 -5.94 -5.91 -2.41
CA VAL A 134 -6.70 -7.17 -2.32
C VAL A 134 -8.05 -6.86 -1.68
N ASP A 135 -9.14 -7.32 -2.31
CA ASP A 135 -10.46 -7.32 -1.68
C ASP A 135 -10.60 -8.58 -0.81
N ILE A 136 -10.92 -8.39 0.47
CA ILE A 136 -11.06 -9.43 1.48
C ILE A 136 -12.52 -9.53 1.90
N LYS A 137 -13.18 -10.64 1.52
CA LYS A 137 -14.51 -11.02 1.99
C LYS A 137 -14.43 -11.76 3.34
N GLY A 138 -15.49 -11.64 4.14
CA GLY A 138 -15.63 -12.33 5.42
C GLY A 138 -14.93 -11.63 6.60
N ILE A 139 -14.53 -10.37 6.42
CA ILE A 139 -13.74 -9.61 7.38
C ILE A 139 -14.57 -9.01 8.54
N GLY A 140 -15.87 -9.30 8.59
CA GLY A 140 -16.80 -8.73 9.56
C GLY A 140 -17.50 -7.47 9.07
N HIS A 141 -18.51 -7.03 9.82
CA HIS A 141 -19.27 -5.81 9.54
C HIS A 141 -18.42 -4.54 9.64
N ARG A 142 -18.81 -3.51 8.90
CA ARG A 142 -18.21 -2.17 9.01
C ARG A 142 -18.50 -1.55 10.38
N HIS A 143 -17.66 -0.61 10.80
CA HIS A 143 -17.95 0.24 11.96
C HIS A 143 -19.37 0.83 11.89
N ASP A 144 -20.08 0.82 13.01
CA ASP A 144 -21.46 1.29 13.17
C ASP A 144 -22.51 0.61 12.29
N ALA A 145 -22.24 -0.61 11.79
CA ALA A 145 -23.24 -1.36 11.04
C ALA A 145 -24.54 -1.56 11.85
N ASP A 146 -25.66 -1.12 11.28
CA ASP A 146 -27.00 -1.24 11.88
C ASP A 146 -27.31 -2.68 12.30
N LYS A 147 -26.90 -3.66 11.49
CA LYS A 147 -27.04 -5.09 11.79
C LYS A 147 -26.38 -5.49 13.10
N VAL A 148 -25.21 -4.93 13.43
CA VAL A 148 -24.53 -5.22 14.70
C VAL A 148 -25.29 -4.55 15.84
N ARG A 149 -25.67 -3.28 15.68
CA ARG A 149 -26.42 -2.53 16.69
C ARG A 149 -27.76 -3.19 17.02
N TRP A 150 -28.51 -3.64 16.02
CA TRP A 150 -29.79 -4.33 16.21
C TRP A 150 -29.61 -5.67 16.92
N GLN A 151 -28.61 -6.48 16.54
CA GLN A 151 -28.35 -7.75 17.21
C GLN A 151 -27.97 -7.56 18.68
N LEU A 152 -27.19 -6.53 19.00
CA LEU A 152 -26.84 -6.20 20.38
C LEU A 152 -28.05 -5.69 21.18
N LYS A 153 -28.92 -4.90 20.54
CA LYS A 153 -30.18 -4.46 21.14
C LYS A 153 -31.11 -5.65 21.40
N ASP A 154 -31.30 -6.53 20.43
CA ASP A 154 -32.14 -7.73 20.56
C ASP A 154 -31.60 -8.65 21.67
N LEU A 155 -30.27 -8.75 21.80
CA LEU A 155 -29.63 -9.50 22.87
C LEU A 155 -29.90 -8.89 24.25
N ALA A 156 -29.82 -7.56 24.38
CA ALA A 156 -30.17 -6.86 25.61
C ALA A 156 -31.66 -7.04 25.96
N ASP A 157 -32.54 -6.87 24.98
CA ASP A 157 -34.00 -7.02 25.13
C ASP A 157 -34.41 -8.48 25.41
N ALA A 158 -33.55 -9.46 25.12
CA ALA A 158 -33.81 -10.86 25.44
C ALA A 158 -33.73 -11.13 26.96
N HIS A 159 -33.10 -10.25 27.76
CA HIS A 159 -32.96 -10.39 29.22
C HIS A 159 -32.52 -11.79 29.66
N GLY A 160 -31.58 -12.41 28.92
CA GLY A 160 -31.07 -13.75 29.22
C GLY A 160 -31.96 -14.92 28.77
N ASN A 161 -33.12 -14.68 28.15
CA ASN A 161 -34.03 -15.72 27.67
C ASN A 161 -33.35 -16.60 26.59
N PRO A 162 -33.09 -17.90 26.84
CA PRO A 162 -32.32 -18.74 25.93
C PRO A 162 -32.96 -18.90 24.55
N ALA A 163 -34.29 -18.99 24.46
CA ALA A 163 -35.00 -19.17 23.19
C ALA A 163 -34.90 -17.91 22.31
N ARG A 164 -34.96 -16.71 22.92
CA ARG A 164 -34.77 -15.45 22.19
C ARG A 164 -33.33 -15.28 21.73
N ILE A 165 -32.35 -15.62 22.58
CA ILE A 165 -30.94 -15.60 22.21
C ILE A 165 -30.69 -16.56 21.05
N ASP A 166 -31.18 -17.80 21.13
CA ASP A 166 -31.06 -18.80 20.07
C ASP A 166 -31.67 -18.32 18.75
N LYS A 167 -32.82 -17.64 18.79
CA LYS A 167 -33.41 -17.00 17.60
C LYS A 167 -32.47 -15.96 16.97
N ILE A 168 -31.79 -15.14 17.77
CA ILE A 168 -30.80 -14.15 17.28
C ILE A 168 -29.59 -14.87 16.67
N ARG A 169 -29.12 -15.95 17.29
CA ARG A 169 -28.03 -16.79 16.75
C ARG A 169 -28.38 -17.44 15.42
N LYS A 170 -29.67 -17.66 15.17
CA LYS A 170 -30.19 -18.35 13.99
C LYS A 170 -30.64 -17.42 12.87
N THR A 171 -30.48 -16.10 12.99
CA THR A 171 -30.82 -15.18 11.90
C THR A 171 -29.88 -15.37 10.69
N GLY A 172 -30.41 -15.61 9.49
CA GLY A 172 -29.59 -15.79 8.28
C GLY A 172 -28.82 -14.53 7.87
N HIS A 173 -27.57 -14.69 7.43
CA HIS A 173 -26.70 -13.63 6.87
C HIS A 173 -26.56 -12.36 7.74
N SER A 174 -26.71 -12.50 9.06
CA SER A 174 -26.49 -11.40 10.03
C SER A 174 -25.08 -11.42 10.63
N ASP A 175 -24.27 -12.44 10.34
CA ASP A 175 -22.84 -12.41 10.62
C ASP A 175 -22.07 -11.78 9.45
N GLY A 176 -21.11 -10.90 9.80
CA GLY A 176 -20.25 -10.22 8.84
C GLY A 176 -19.19 -11.12 8.21
N LEU A 177 -19.31 -12.43 8.41
CA LEU A 177 -18.26 -13.41 8.23
C LEU A 177 -18.51 -14.27 6.99
N MET A 178 -17.53 -15.10 6.66
CA MET A 178 -17.58 -16.08 5.58
C MET A 178 -17.05 -17.41 6.10
N SER A 179 -17.73 -18.50 5.78
CA SER A 179 -17.27 -19.83 6.14
C SER A 179 -16.20 -20.34 5.19
N LEU A 180 -15.39 -21.29 5.65
CA LEU A 180 -14.39 -21.93 4.83
C LEU A 180 -15.03 -22.68 3.65
N GLY A 181 -16.18 -23.32 3.85
CA GLY A 181 -16.91 -24.01 2.78
C GLY A 181 -17.41 -23.05 1.70
N GLU A 182 -17.95 -21.89 2.10
CA GLU A 182 -18.30 -20.80 1.19
C GLU A 182 -17.10 -20.33 0.37
N ALA A 183 -15.94 -20.11 1.01
CA ALA A 183 -14.74 -19.62 0.33
C ALA A 183 -14.19 -20.62 -0.69
N ILE A 184 -14.22 -21.91 -0.36
CA ILE A 184 -13.84 -23.01 -1.25
C ILE A 184 -14.78 -23.07 -2.46
N ALA A 185 -16.10 -23.02 -2.23
CA ALA A 185 -17.09 -23.06 -3.29
C ALA A 185 -17.00 -21.83 -4.22
N GLU A 186 -16.82 -20.63 -3.67
CA GLU A 186 -16.62 -19.41 -4.47
C GLU A 186 -15.35 -19.50 -5.32
N THR A 187 -14.22 -19.91 -4.73
CA THR A 187 -12.94 -20.07 -5.46
C THR A 187 -13.08 -21.10 -6.59
N THR A 188 -13.75 -22.21 -6.31
CA THR A 188 -13.95 -23.29 -7.27
C THR A 188 -14.80 -22.85 -8.46
N ARG A 189 -15.87 -22.08 -8.23
CA ARG A 189 -16.66 -21.49 -9.33
C ARG A 189 -15.88 -20.45 -10.10
N GLN A 190 -15.15 -19.57 -9.43
CA GLN A 190 -14.32 -18.56 -10.08
C GLN A 190 -13.29 -19.21 -11.01
N LYS A 191 -12.57 -20.24 -10.54
CA LYS A 191 -11.57 -20.95 -11.35
C LYS A 191 -12.18 -21.68 -12.54
N ALA A 192 -13.36 -22.29 -12.39
CA ALA A 192 -14.10 -22.84 -13.53
C ALA A 192 -14.44 -21.76 -14.56
N VAL A 193 -15.04 -20.65 -14.11
CA VAL A 193 -15.42 -19.54 -15.00
C VAL A 193 -14.22 -18.95 -15.73
N GLN A 194 -13.10 -18.68 -15.03
CA GLN A 194 -11.91 -18.13 -15.67
C GLN A 194 -11.35 -19.07 -16.74
N LYS A 195 -11.27 -20.38 -16.46
CA LYS A 195 -10.79 -21.36 -17.45
C LYS A 195 -11.72 -21.44 -18.66
N LEU A 196 -13.04 -21.39 -18.44
CA LEU A 196 -14.03 -21.36 -19.52
C LEU A 196 -13.93 -20.06 -20.34
N PHE A 197 -13.68 -18.92 -19.70
CA PHE A 197 -13.39 -17.65 -20.38
C PHE A 197 -12.12 -17.75 -21.22
N ASP A 198 -11.03 -18.32 -20.71
CA ASP A 198 -9.79 -18.48 -21.46
C ASP A 198 -9.98 -19.35 -22.72
N LEU A 199 -10.76 -20.43 -22.59
CA LEU A 199 -11.14 -21.29 -23.72
C LEU A 199 -12.01 -20.55 -24.73
N HIS A 200 -13.01 -19.80 -24.25
CA HIS A 200 -13.88 -18.98 -25.09
C HIS A 200 -13.09 -17.89 -25.83
N ASN A 201 -12.18 -17.21 -25.13
CA ASN A 201 -11.27 -16.20 -25.67
C ASN A 201 -10.39 -16.78 -26.78
N ALA A 202 -9.80 -17.96 -26.54
CA ALA A 202 -9.00 -18.66 -27.54
C ALA A 202 -9.80 -19.04 -28.81
N ALA A 203 -11.08 -19.42 -28.64
CA ALA A 203 -11.94 -19.83 -29.74
C ALA A 203 -12.58 -18.66 -30.50
N ARG A 204 -12.81 -17.52 -29.84
CA ARG A 204 -13.63 -16.41 -30.37
C ARG A 204 -12.88 -15.10 -30.53
N GLY A 205 -11.61 -15.02 -30.11
CA GLY A 205 -10.82 -13.78 -30.14
C GLY A 205 -11.34 -12.70 -29.18
N THR A 206 -12.01 -13.10 -28.09
CA THR A 206 -12.50 -12.21 -27.04
C THR A 206 -11.49 -12.09 -25.89
N ALA A 207 -11.76 -11.24 -24.90
CA ALA A 207 -10.87 -10.96 -23.78
C ALA A 207 -11.62 -10.97 -22.43
N LEU A 208 -12.53 -11.93 -22.25
CA LEU A 208 -13.30 -12.07 -21.01
C LEU A 208 -12.37 -12.40 -19.82
N GLN A 209 -12.52 -11.67 -18.72
CA GLN A 209 -11.85 -11.95 -17.47
C GLN A 209 -12.83 -11.93 -16.30
N SER A 210 -12.60 -12.84 -15.37
CA SER A 210 -13.25 -12.88 -14.07
C SER A 210 -12.43 -12.08 -13.06
N VAL A 211 -13.01 -11.77 -11.90
CA VAL A 211 -12.20 -11.25 -10.80
C VAL A 211 -11.54 -12.39 -10.05
N GLU A 212 -10.22 -12.40 -10.16
CA GLU A 212 -9.36 -13.50 -9.76
C GLU A 212 -9.42 -13.76 -8.25
N SER A 213 -9.64 -15.03 -7.88
CA SER A 213 -9.38 -15.53 -6.54
C SER A 213 -7.88 -15.68 -6.31
N TYR A 214 -7.36 -15.10 -5.22
CA TYR A 214 -5.95 -15.21 -4.87
C TYR A 214 -5.69 -16.21 -3.74
N PHE A 215 -6.45 -16.18 -2.65
CA PHE A 215 -6.21 -17.06 -1.51
C PHE A 215 -7.42 -17.23 -0.59
N ILE A 216 -7.37 -18.28 0.23
CA ILE A 216 -8.30 -18.54 1.33
C ILE A 216 -7.47 -18.62 2.63
N ILE A 217 -7.88 -17.87 3.65
CA ILE A 217 -7.32 -17.95 5.00
C ILE A 217 -8.31 -18.68 5.88
N HIS A 218 -7.92 -19.81 6.45
CA HIS A 218 -8.66 -20.47 7.51
C HIS A 218 -8.42 -19.73 8.83
N LEU A 219 -9.51 -19.40 9.52
CA LEU A 219 -9.49 -18.69 10.81
C LEU A 219 -9.78 -19.67 11.95
N PRO A 220 -9.10 -19.55 13.10
CA PRO A 220 -9.22 -20.49 14.22
C PRO A 220 -10.42 -20.16 15.12
N PHE A 221 -11.58 -19.95 14.50
CA PHE A 221 -12.86 -19.79 15.17
C PHE A 221 -13.98 -20.31 14.24
N ARG A 222 -15.18 -20.46 14.79
CA ARG A 222 -16.32 -21.02 14.05
C ARG A 222 -17.47 -20.02 13.97
N ILE A 223 -18.18 -20.03 12.85
CA ILE A 223 -19.41 -19.25 12.61
C ILE A 223 -20.59 -20.08 13.08
N LEU A 224 -21.59 -19.42 13.67
CA LEU A 224 -22.86 -20.03 14.03
C LEU A 224 -23.88 -19.69 12.94
N LYS A 225 -24.34 -20.72 12.20
CA LYS A 225 -25.33 -20.57 11.13
C LYS A 225 -26.77 -20.59 11.66
N ASP A 226 -27.70 -20.29 10.77
CA ASP A 226 -29.15 -20.22 11.00
C ASP A 226 -29.81 -21.54 11.45
N ASN A 227 -29.23 -22.67 11.08
CA ASN A 227 -29.61 -23.99 11.59
C ASN A 227 -28.96 -24.35 12.95
N GLY A 228 -28.19 -23.43 13.56
CA GLY A 228 -27.41 -23.67 14.77
C GLY A 228 -26.09 -24.41 14.54
N GLN A 229 -25.77 -24.76 13.30
CA GLN A 229 -24.52 -25.45 12.97
C GLN A 229 -23.33 -24.52 13.21
N SER A 230 -22.29 -25.08 13.84
CA SER A 230 -21.01 -24.42 14.01
C SER A 230 -20.07 -24.85 12.88
N ILE A 231 -19.61 -23.92 12.05
CA ILE A 231 -18.80 -24.22 10.86
C ILE A 231 -17.48 -23.44 10.85
N PRO A 232 -16.40 -23.95 10.21
CA PRO A 232 -15.11 -23.25 10.17
C PRO A 232 -15.21 -21.89 9.48
N ALA A 233 -14.58 -20.86 10.06
CA ALA A 233 -14.54 -19.52 9.49
C ALA A 233 -13.36 -19.34 8.52
N ALA A 234 -13.51 -18.43 7.56
CA ALA A 234 -12.46 -18.06 6.63
C ALA A 234 -12.50 -16.59 6.22
N LEU A 235 -11.38 -16.12 5.67
CA LEU A 235 -11.31 -14.93 4.82
C LEU A 235 -11.02 -15.37 3.40
N TYR A 236 -11.62 -14.67 2.45
CA TYR A 236 -11.45 -14.94 1.03
C TYR A 236 -10.84 -13.71 0.35
N GLY A 237 -9.60 -13.87 -0.13
CA GLY A 237 -8.83 -12.82 -0.78
C GLY A 237 -8.90 -12.94 -2.29
N ARG A 238 -9.30 -11.84 -2.94
CA ARG A 238 -9.47 -11.75 -4.39
C ARG A 238 -8.97 -10.42 -4.93
N GLN A 239 -8.88 -10.32 -6.25
CA GLN A 239 -8.51 -9.09 -6.93
C GLN A 239 -9.43 -7.94 -6.51
N ALA A 240 -8.83 -6.85 -6.00
CA ALA A 240 -9.56 -5.61 -5.76
C ALA A 240 -10.05 -5.02 -7.08
N HIS A 241 -11.20 -4.36 -7.03
CA HIS A 241 -11.86 -3.87 -8.23
C HIS A 241 -12.63 -2.57 -7.98
N ILE A 242 -12.74 -1.73 -9.00
CA ILE A 242 -13.54 -0.50 -8.96
C ILE A 242 -15.02 -0.73 -9.29
N GLY A 243 -15.38 -1.93 -9.75
CA GLY A 243 -16.75 -2.26 -10.20
C GLY A 243 -17.05 -1.66 -11.59
N THR A 244 -18.22 -1.98 -12.15
CA THR A 244 -18.62 -1.48 -13.47
C THR A 244 -19.73 -0.44 -13.32
N HIS A 245 -19.52 0.77 -13.83
CA HIS A 245 -20.55 1.83 -13.84
C HIS A 245 -21.76 1.49 -14.74
N LYS A 246 -21.63 0.52 -15.65
CA LYS A 246 -22.55 0.27 -16.76
C LYS A 246 -23.29 -1.09 -16.70
N GLY A 247 -23.89 -1.41 -15.55
CA GLY A 247 -24.98 -2.40 -15.52
C GLY A 247 -24.59 -3.89 -15.39
N GLY A 248 -23.33 -4.21 -15.13
CA GLY A 248 -22.84 -5.58 -14.93
C GLY A 248 -22.00 -6.09 -16.09
N MET A 249 -21.48 -7.32 -15.96
CA MET A 249 -20.80 -8.03 -17.04
C MET A 249 -21.77 -8.97 -17.75
N ASP A 250 -21.91 -8.86 -19.07
CA ASP A 250 -22.63 -9.83 -19.88
C ASP A 250 -21.73 -11.05 -20.12
N ALA A 251 -21.99 -12.14 -19.39
CA ALA A 251 -21.29 -13.40 -19.61
C ALA A 251 -22.06 -14.27 -20.63
N PRO A 252 -21.36 -15.09 -21.44
CA PRO A 252 -22.04 -16.04 -22.30
C PRO A 252 -22.90 -17.02 -21.47
N ASP A 253 -24.19 -17.13 -21.76
CA ASP A 253 -25.12 -18.07 -21.09
C ASP A 253 -24.66 -19.53 -21.18
N SER A 254 -23.85 -19.86 -22.19
CA SER A 254 -23.24 -21.18 -22.35
C SER A 254 -22.15 -21.49 -21.32
N ILE A 255 -21.63 -20.48 -20.61
CA ILE A 255 -20.62 -20.60 -19.58
C ILE A 255 -21.29 -20.62 -18.20
N TYR A 256 -22.05 -19.57 -17.87
CA TYR A 256 -22.79 -19.51 -16.63
C TYR A 256 -23.99 -18.56 -16.70
N THR A 257 -24.92 -18.74 -15.77
CA THR A 257 -25.99 -17.79 -15.45
C THR A 257 -25.90 -17.36 -13.98
N ASP A 258 -26.56 -16.27 -13.66
CA ASP A 258 -26.77 -15.80 -12.28
C ASP A 258 -28.25 -15.47 -12.06
N PHE A 259 -28.59 -14.93 -10.88
CA PHE A 259 -29.95 -14.52 -10.55
C PHE A 259 -30.50 -13.38 -11.42
N HIS A 260 -29.70 -12.83 -12.33
CA HIS A 260 -30.06 -11.81 -13.31
C HIS A 260 -29.97 -12.32 -14.76
N GLY A 261 -29.87 -13.63 -14.97
CA GLY A 261 -29.84 -14.22 -16.30
C GLY A 261 -28.53 -13.96 -17.06
N GLY A 262 -27.38 -14.09 -16.38
CA GLY A 262 -26.05 -13.98 -17.02
C GLY A 262 -25.45 -12.57 -16.97
N LYS A 263 -26.16 -11.64 -16.32
CA LYS A 263 -25.72 -10.26 -16.10
C LYS A 263 -25.11 -10.12 -14.73
N GLN A 264 -23.82 -10.42 -14.61
CA GLN A 264 -23.14 -10.43 -13.31
C GLN A 264 -23.23 -9.06 -12.66
N ARG A 265 -24.19 -8.92 -11.74
CA ARG A 265 -24.51 -7.68 -11.04
C ARG A 265 -24.80 -7.99 -9.59
N THR A 266 -24.07 -7.31 -8.72
CA THR A 266 -24.30 -7.35 -7.27
C THR A 266 -24.90 -6.05 -6.78
N THR A 267 -25.37 -6.03 -5.54
CA THR A 267 -25.83 -4.80 -4.84
C THR A 267 -24.73 -3.74 -4.73
N SER A 268 -23.45 -4.15 -4.74
CA SER A 268 -22.29 -3.25 -4.83
C SER A 268 -21.93 -2.83 -6.26
N MET A 269 -22.75 -3.18 -7.26
CA MET A 269 -22.49 -2.96 -8.70
C MET A 269 -21.16 -3.57 -9.18
N SER A 270 -20.69 -4.59 -8.45
CA SER A 270 -19.54 -5.38 -8.82
C SER A 270 -19.96 -6.59 -9.64
N ALA A 271 -19.24 -6.90 -10.71
CA ALA A 271 -19.39 -8.13 -11.50
C ALA A 271 -18.83 -9.38 -10.76
N ILE A 272 -18.99 -9.48 -9.44
CA ILE A 272 -18.00 -10.18 -8.58
C ILE A 272 -18.65 -10.87 -7.39
N ASP A 273 -19.68 -11.67 -7.63
CA ASP A 273 -20.17 -12.60 -6.62
C ASP A 273 -20.37 -14.01 -7.18
N TYR A 274 -19.31 -14.82 -7.10
CA TYR A 274 -19.34 -16.22 -7.52
C TYR A 274 -20.15 -17.10 -6.56
N GLY A 275 -20.62 -16.57 -5.42
CA GLY A 275 -21.63 -17.24 -4.60
C GLY A 275 -22.99 -17.38 -5.32
N GLY A 276 -23.24 -16.52 -6.31
CA GLY A 276 -24.49 -16.46 -7.09
C GLY A 276 -24.42 -17.08 -8.50
N VAL A 277 -23.31 -17.72 -8.87
CA VAL A 277 -23.07 -18.24 -10.23
C VAL A 277 -23.49 -19.70 -10.38
N ILE A 278 -24.23 -20.00 -11.45
CA ILE A 278 -24.66 -21.33 -11.88
C ILE A 278 -23.92 -21.68 -13.18
N ILE A 279 -23.00 -22.64 -13.14
CA ILE A 279 -22.23 -23.07 -14.32
C ILE A 279 -23.16 -23.82 -15.29
N GLN A 280 -23.14 -23.43 -16.56
CA GLN A 280 -23.97 -24.00 -17.64
C GLN A 280 -23.15 -24.83 -18.64
N ASP A 281 -21.83 -24.67 -18.67
CA ASP A 281 -20.99 -25.38 -19.64
C ASP A 281 -21.11 -26.90 -19.43
N LYS A 282 -21.55 -27.61 -20.49
CA LYS A 282 -21.81 -29.05 -20.48
C LYS A 282 -20.62 -29.91 -19.99
N ARG A 283 -19.39 -29.41 -20.10
CA ARG A 283 -18.18 -30.13 -19.65
C ARG A 283 -18.04 -30.10 -18.13
N LEU A 284 -18.60 -29.08 -17.47
CA LEU A 284 -18.47 -28.87 -16.02
C LEU A 284 -19.79 -28.98 -15.26
N ILE A 285 -20.95 -28.76 -15.90
CA ILE A 285 -22.25 -28.67 -15.22
C ILE A 285 -22.49 -29.80 -14.23
N HIS A 286 -22.02 -31.03 -14.54
CA HIS A 286 -22.18 -32.20 -13.69
C HIS A 286 -21.52 -32.09 -12.30
N ASN A 287 -20.47 -31.28 -12.18
CA ASN A 287 -19.79 -30.98 -10.93
C ASN A 287 -20.49 -29.87 -10.14
N TYR A 288 -21.33 -29.05 -10.79
CA TYR A 288 -21.97 -27.87 -10.20
C TYR A 288 -23.50 -27.98 -10.12
N GLU A 289 -24.05 -29.17 -10.41
CA GLU A 289 -25.49 -29.46 -10.36
C GLU A 289 -26.08 -29.09 -8.99
N VAL A 290 -27.34 -28.63 -9.01
CA VAL A 290 -28.13 -28.53 -7.78
C VAL A 290 -28.46 -29.92 -7.26
N LEU A 291 -28.26 -30.13 -5.97
CA LEU A 291 -28.54 -31.41 -5.30
C LEU A 291 -30.06 -31.69 -5.31
N PRO A 292 -30.47 -32.97 -5.23
CA PRO A 292 -31.89 -33.33 -5.12
C PRO A 292 -32.60 -32.55 -3.99
N GLY A 293 -33.72 -31.91 -4.31
CA GLY A 293 -34.48 -31.06 -3.38
C GLY A 293 -33.94 -29.65 -3.18
N GLY A 294 -32.80 -29.31 -3.79
CA GLY A 294 -32.25 -27.96 -3.81
C GLY A 294 -33.01 -27.01 -4.72
N ASN A 295 -32.85 -25.70 -4.51
CA ASN A 295 -33.43 -24.68 -5.36
C ASN A 295 -32.55 -24.50 -6.61
N PRO A 296 -33.05 -24.75 -7.84
CA PRO A 296 -32.27 -24.66 -9.07
C PRO A 296 -31.66 -23.27 -9.31
N ASN A 297 -32.26 -22.22 -8.73
CA ASN A 297 -31.80 -20.84 -8.83
C ASN A 297 -30.86 -20.44 -7.68
N ASN A 298 -30.50 -21.36 -6.79
CA ASN A 298 -29.63 -21.12 -5.66
C ASN A 298 -28.35 -21.99 -5.76
N PRO A 299 -27.22 -21.41 -6.18
CA PRO A 299 -25.94 -22.13 -6.22
C PRO A 299 -25.50 -22.67 -4.86
N GLN A 300 -26.00 -22.14 -3.75
CA GLN A 300 -25.71 -22.66 -2.41
C GLN A 300 -26.38 -24.02 -2.14
N SER A 301 -27.21 -24.53 -3.06
CA SER A 301 -27.75 -25.89 -3.04
C SER A 301 -27.06 -26.83 -4.04
N SER A 302 -25.93 -26.41 -4.61
CA SER A 302 -25.15 -27.22 -5.57
C SER A 302 -24.17 -28.20 -4.91
N LYS A 303 -23.75 -29.21 -5.68
CA LYS A 303 -22.64 -30.12 -5.34
C LYS A 303 -21.38 -29.37 -4.92
N ALA A 304 -21.01 -28.31 -5.66
CA ALA A 304 -19.87 -27.45 -5.34
C ALA A 304 -19.96 -26.86 -3.93
N TRP A 305 -21.16 -26.45 -3.51
CA TRP A 305 -21.37 -25.92 -2.17
C TRP A 305 -21.26 -26.99 -1.09
N ALA A 306 -22.02 -28.08 -1.24
CA ALA A 306 -22.02 -29.17 -0.25
C ALA A 306 -20.62 -29.76 -0.06
N TRP A 307 -19.95 -30.10 -1.17
CA TRP A 307 -18.60 -30.65 -1.11
C TRP A 307 -17.58 -29.62 -0.61
N GLY A 308 -17.77 -28.32 -0.88
CA GLY A 308 -16.96 -27.26 -0.29
C GLY A 308 -17.02 -27.27 1.24
N HIS A 309 -18.20 -27.48 1.82
CA HIS A 309 -18.37 -27.60 3.28
C HIS A 309 -17.78 -28.90 3.85
N GLU A 310 -17.93 -30.04 3.17
CA GLU A 310 -17.25 -31.29 3.56
C GLU A 310 -15.72 -31.13 3.54
N THR A 311 -15.20 -30.47 2.51
CA THR A 311 -13.77 -30.15 2.35
C THR A 311 -13.29 -29.23 3.47
N ALA A 312 -14.10 -28.25 3.87
CA ALA A 312 -13.79 -27.36 4.99
C ALA A 312 -13.69 -28.12 6.32
N ASP A 313 -14.59 -29.07 6.57
CA ASP A 313 -14.54 -29.89 7.78
C ASP A 313 -13.33 -30.84 7.77
N ALA A 314 -12.98 -31.42 6.62
CA ALA A 314 -11.75 -32.21 6.48
C ALA A 314 -10.49 -31.37 6.72
N TYR A 315 -10.42 -30.17 6.14
CA TYR A 315 -9.31 -29.24 6.39
C TYR A 315 -9.19 -28.88 7.87
N ALA A 316 -10.32 -28.61 8.55
CA ALA A 316 -10.33 -28.29 9.97
C ALA A 316 -9.87 -29.46 10.87
N ARG A 317 -9.89 -30.71 10.36
CA ARG A 317 -9.33 -31.89 11.03
C ARG A 317 -7.86 -32.15 10.72
N GLY A 318 -7.20 -31.27 9.95
CA GLY A 318 -5.76 -31.35 9.64
C GLY A 318 -5.41 -31.88 8.25
N GLU A 319 -6.42 -32.14 7.39
CA GLU A 319 -6.17 -32.63 6.03
C GLU A 319 -5.83 -31.49 5.06
N HIS A 320 -4.68 -30.82 5.23
CA HIS A 320 -4.39 -29.54 4.56
C HIS A 320 -4.39 -29.57 3.01
N GLY A 321 -4.21 -30.73 2.37
CA GLY A 321 -4.23 -30.87 0.90
C GLY A 321 -5.63 -30.98 0.27
N VAL A 322 -6.69 -31.15 1.06
CA VAL A 322 -8.06 -31.40 0.55
C VAL A 322 -8.62 -30.25 -0.28
N VAL A 323 -8.26 -29.00 0.03
CA VAL A 323 -8.77 -27.82 -0.67
C VAL A 323 -8.25 -27.76 -2.11
N TYR A 324 -6.94 -28.01 -2.30
CA TYR A 324 -6.33 -28.06 -3.64
C TYR A 324 -6.91 -29.20 -4.47
N ARG A 325 -7.11 -30.38 -3.86
CA ARG A 325 -7.73 -31.52 -4.51
C ARG A 325 -9.17 -31.22 -4.95
N HIS A 326 -9.99 -30.65 -4.06
CA HIS A 326 -11.37 -30.23 -4.38
C HIS A 326 -11.41 -29.32 -5.62
N ILE A 327 -10.60 -28.25 -5.64
CA ILE A 327 -10.57 -27.30 -6.78
C ILE A 327 -10.10 -28.01 -8.07
N SER A 328 -9.10 -28.88 -7.96
CA SER A 328 -8.56 -29.63 -9.10
C SER A 328 -9.59 -30.60 -9.68
N GLU A 329 -10.29 -31.36 -8.85
CA GLU A 329 -11.29 -32.33 -9.29
C GLU A 329 -12.52 -31.63 -9.90
N MET A 330 -12.98 -30.55 -9.27
CA MET A 330 -14.13 -29.77 -9.75
C MET A 330 -13.89 -29.11 -11.11
N THR A 331 -12.64 -28.73 -11.41
CA THR A 331 -12.25 -28.14 -12.71
C THR A 331 -11.58 -29.12 -13.68
N GLY A 332 -11.34 -30.36 -13.23
CA GLY A 332 -10.59 -31.39 -13.97
C GLY A 332 -11.09 -31.66 -15.39
N PRO A 333 -12.40 -31.72 -15.66
CA PRO A 333 -12.92 -32.06 -16.99
C PRO A 333 -12.48 -31.12 -18.13
N ILE A 334 -12.06 -29.88 -17.82
CA ILE A 334 -11.60 -28.90 -18.82
C ILE A 334 -10.10 -28.61 -18.74
N GLU A 335 -9.39 -29.24 -17.81
CA GLU A 335 -8.00 -28.89 -17.49
C GLU A 335 -7.04 -29.11 -18.66
N SER A 336 -7.16 -30.24 -19.37
CA SER A 336 -6.29 -30.56 -20.50
C SER A 336 -6.48 -29.61 -21.68
N GLU A 337 -7.73 -29.24 -21.97
CA GLU A 337 -8.07 -28.28 -23.03
C GLU A 337 -7.54 -26.88 -22.65
N TRP A 338 -7.77 -26.47 -21.40
CA TRP A 338 -7.34 -25.17 -20.90
C TRP A 338 -5.81 -25.00 -20.93
N ARG A 339 -5.04 -26.05 -20.61
CA ARG A 339 -3.57 -26.02 -20.69
C ARG A 339 -3.03 -25.73 -22.10
N GLY A 340 -3.82 -25.97 -23.14
CA GLY A 340 -3.48 -25.64 -24.52
C GLY A 340 -3.58 -24.13 -24.85
N THR A 341 -4.20 -23.33 -23.98
CA THR A 341 -4.42 -21.90 -24.22
C THR A 341 -3.17 -21.04 -23.97
N ALA A 342 -3.12 -19.85 -24.58
CA ALA A 342 -2.07 -18.87 -24.30
C ALA A 342 -2.13 -18.34 -22.86
N ALA A 343 -3.34 -18.23 -22.27
CA ALA A 343 -3.54 -17.81 -20.89
C ALA A 343 -2.90 -18.78 -19.90
N ALA A 344 -3.10 -20.09 -20.09
CA ALA A 344 -2.47 -21.11 -19.25
C ALA A 344 -0.93 -21.06 -19.32
N ARG A 345 -0.36 -20.91 -20.52
CA ARG A 345 1.10 -20.74 -20.71
C ARG A 345 1.63 -19.47 -20.04
N SER A 346 0.91 -18.36 -20.16
CA SER A 346 1.26 -17.11 -19.51
C SER A 346 1.28 -17.26 -17.98
N LEU A 347 0.28 -17.93 -17.40
CA LEU A 347 0.22 -18.18 -15.96
C LEU A 347 1.37 -19.11 -15.48
N GLN A 348 1.72 -20.12 -16.27
CA GLN A 348 2.86 -21.01 -15.98
C GLN A 348 4.20 -20.27 -15.91
N ALA A 349 4.38 -19.17 -16.65
CA ALA A 349 5.57 -18.33 -16.55
C ALA A 349 5.74 -17.67 -15.16
N PHE A 350 4.67 -17.65 -14.35
CA PHE A 350 4.67 -17.18 -12.97
C PHE A 350 4.56 -18.31 -11.95
N ALA A 351 4.67 -19.58 -12.37
CA ALA A 351 4.77 -20.69 -11.45
C ALA A 351 5.97 -20.51 -10.50
N ALA A 352 5.90 -21.17 -9.33
CA ALA A 352 7.01 -21.13 -8.40
C ALA A 352 8.31 -21.49 -9.12
N PRO A 353 9.41 -20.75 -8.88
CA PRO A 353 10.71 -21.21 -9.33
C PRO A 353 10.92 -22.62 -8.75
N ASP A 354 11.23 -23.60 -9.60
CA ASP A 354 11.36 -25.00 -9.20
C ASP A 354 12.32 -25.10 -8.00
N PRO A 355 11.90 -25.69 -6.86
CA PRO A 355 12.78 -25.84 -5.70
C PRO A 355 14.04 -26.69 -5.99
N LYS A 356 14.01 -27.54 -7.02
CA LYS A 356 15.17 -28.28 -7.55
C LYS A 356 15.96 -27.49 -8.60
N ALA A 357 15.37 -26.47 -9.21
CA ALA A 357 16.12 -25.40 -9.88
C ALA A 357 16.66 -24.41 -8.83
N THR A 358 17.32 -24.93 -7.80
CA THR A 358 18.26 -24.14 -7.01
C THR A 358 19.51 -23.96 -7.86
N ALA A 359 19.39 -23.16 -8.93
CA ALA A 359 20.49 -22.29 -9.30
C ALA A 359 20.82 -21.54 -8.01
N THR A 360 21.98 -21.82 -7.43
CA THR A 360 22.40 -21.11 -6.23
C THR A 360 22.30 -19.61 -6.51
N ARG A 361 22.18 -18.77 -5.48
CA ARG A 361 22.23 -17.31 -5.66
C ARG A 361 23.40 -16.91 -6.58
N THR A 362 24.51 -17.64 -6.49
CA THR A 362 25.69 -17.55 -7.34
C THR A 362 25.39 -17.88 -8.81
N ASP A 363 24.70 -18.99 -9.10
CA ASP A 363 24.34 -19.39 -10.47
C ASP A 363 23.33 -18.44 -11.11
N MET A 364 22.36 -17.94 -10.35
CA MET A 364 21.43 -16.92 -10.83
C MET A 364 22.19 -15.63 -11.19
N ILE A 365 23.07 -15.15 -10.31
CA ILE A 365 23.90 -13.96 -10.58
C ILE A 365 24.79 -14.21 -11.80
N LYS A 366 25.39 -15.40 -11.93
CA LYS A 366 26.21 -15.79 -13.09
C LYS A 366 25.41 -15.76 -14.39
N ASN A 367 24.18 -16.26 -14.38
CA ASN A 367 23.30 -16.26 -15.56
C ASN A 367 22.85 -14.84 -15.94
N ILE A 368 22.52 -13.99 -14.95
CA ILE A 368 22.18 -12.59 -15.22
C ILE A 368 23.42 -11.84 -15.76
N LEU A 369 24.61 -12.08 -15.22
CA LEU A 369 25.86 -11.51 -15.73
C LEU A 369 26.17 -11.98 -17.16
N ALA A 370 25.94 -13.25 -17.48
CA ALA A 370 26.10 -13.78 -18.84
C ALA A 370 25.11 -13.12 -19.81
N ALA A 371 23.84 -12.94 -19.41
CA ALA A 371 22.85 -12.23 -20.20
C ALA A 371 23.19 -10.74 -20.38
N LEU A 372 23.78 -10.10 -19.36
CA LEU A 372 24.26 -8.71 -19.44
C LEU A 372 25.44 -8.57 -20.41
N ALA A 373 26.30 -9.58 -20.49
CA ALA A 373 27.43 -9.64 -21.41
C ALA A 373 27.05 -10.02 -22.85
N SER A 374 25.78 -10.35 -23.10
CA SER A 374 25.29 -10.69 -24.44
C SER A 374 25.31 -9.47 -25.38
N ASP A 375 25.49 -9.73 -26.67
CA ASP A 375 25.28 -8.76 -27.75
C ASP A 375 23.78 -8.61 -28.08
N ASP A 376 22.92 -9.53 -27.60
CA ASP A 376 21.49 -9.42 -27.75
C ASP A 376 20.91 -8.36 -26.79
N ARG A 377 20.41 -7.27 -27.40
CA ARG A 377 19.78 -6.15 -26.70
C ARG A 377 18.62 -6.57 -25.79
N ALA A 378 17.83 -7.57 -26.17
CA ALA A 378 16.72 -8.06 -25.34
C ALA A 378 17.22 -8.79 -24.09
N MET A 379 18.31 -9.56 -24.21
CA MET A 379 18.95 -10.21 -23.07
C MET A 379 19.58 -9.19 -22.11
N VAL A 380 20.28 -8.18 -22.65
CA VAL A 380 20.85 -7.09 -21.85
C VAL A 380 19.76 -6.35 -21.08
N HIS A 381 18.64 -6.01 -21.74
CA HIS A 381 17.51 -5.33 -21.10
C HIS A 381 16.92 -6.21 -19.98
N SER A 382 16.68 -7.50 -20.25
CA SER A 382 16.17 -8.45 -19.27
C SER A 382 17.10 -8.56 -18.05
N ALA A 383 18.42 -8.58 -18.27
CA ALA A 383 19.41 -8.64 -17.21
C ALA A 383 19.42 -7.38 -16.33
N LEU A 384 19.35 -6.17 -16.92
CA LEU A 384 19.27 -4.91 -16.18
C LEU A 384 18.00 -4.82 -15.33
N ASN A 385 16.86 -5.24 -15.88
CA ASN A 385 15.60 -5.33 -15.15
C ASN A 385 15.66 -6.34 -14.01
N ALA A 386 16.33 -7.48 -14.21
CA ALA A 386 16.53 -8.47 -13.17
C ALA A 386 17.35 -7.89 -12.00
N PHE A 387 18.43 -7.15 -12.26
CA PHE A 387 19.19 -6.47 -11.20
C PHE A 387 18.38 -5.41 -10.46
N ALA A 388 17.59 -4.61 -11.19
CA ALA A 388 16.70 -3.63 -10.58
C ALA A 388 15.63 -4.27 -9.67
N GLY A 389 15.03 -5.38 -10.12
CA GLY A 389 14.06 -6.15 -9.34
C GLY A 389 14.68 -6.82 -8.11
N TYR A 390 15.91 -7.33 -8.24
CA TYR A 390 16.66 -7.99 -7.17
C TYR A 390 17.20 -7.01 -6.11
N LYS A 391 17.20 -5.71 -6.42
CA LYS A 391 17.68 -4.60 -5.56
C LYS A 391 19.12 -4.75 -5.07
N LYS A 392 19.92 -5.62 -5.69
CA LYS A 392 21.33 -5.81 -5.42
C LYS A 392 22.05 -6.07 -6.74
N THR A 393 22.84 -5.11 -7.18
CA THR A 393 23.65 -5.24 -8.39
C THR A 393 25.06 -5.71 -8.01
N PRO A 394 25.56 -6.81 -8.58
CA PRO A 394 26.93 -7.28 -8.37
C PRO A 394 27.94 -6.30 -8.97
N VAL A 395 29.14 -6.18 -8.39
CA VAL A 395 30.17 -5.25 -8.87
C VAL A 395 30.69 -5.64 -10.25
N GLU A 396 30.59 -6.93 -10.59
CA GLU A 396 30.94 -7.53 -11.87
C GLU A 396 30.09 -6.98 -13.03
N ALA A 397 28.89 -6.44 -12.75
CA ALA A 397 28.06 -5.79 -13.75
C ALA A 397 28.55 -4.37 -14.11
N LEU A 398 29.44 -3.78 -13.30
CA LEU A 398 29.85 -2.38 -13.44
C LEU A 398 30.43 -2.03 -14.80
N PRO A 399 31.36 -2.80 -15.42
CA PRO A 399 31.95 -2.42 -16.70
C PRO A 399 30.89 -2.25 -17.81
N ARG A 400 29.94 -3.18 -17.88
CA ARG A 400 28.87 -3.16 -18.87
C ARG A 400 27.84 -2.06 -18.57
N ILE A 401 27.55 -1.80 -17.29
CA ILE A 401 26.74 -0.64 -16.88
C ILE A 401 27.40 0.67 -17.33
N MET A 402 28.72 0.83 -17.13
CA MET A 402 29.47 2.02 -17.53
C MET A 402 29.46 2.26 -19.04
N GLU A 403 29.58 1.18 -19.81
CA GLU A 403 29.45 1.20 -21.26
C GLU A 403 28.05 1.67 -21.68
N LEU A 404 27.00 1.04 -21.16
CA LEU A 404 25.60 1.35 -21.51
C LEU A 404 25.18 2.76 -21.09
N LEU A 405 25.70 3.27 -19.97
CA LEU A 405 25.52 4.67 -19.57
C LEU A 405 26.15 5.66 -20.56
N GLY A 406 27.10 5.23 -21.39
CA GLY A 406 27.68 6.04 -22.47
C GLY A 406 27.07 5.77 -23.84
N SER A 407 26.07 4.90 -23.94
CA SER A 407 25.39 4.60 -25.19
C SER A 407 24.67 5.84 -25.72
N SER A 408 24.51 5.94 -27.04
CA SER A 408 23.59 6.91 -27.66
C SER A 408 22.12 6.55 -27.45
N ASN A 409 21.82 5.38 -26.87
CA ASN A 409 20.47 4.88 -26.67
C ASN A 409 19.91 5.24 -25.28
N ASP A 410 18.86 6.06 -25.25
CA ASP A 410 18.25 6.54 -24.01
C ASP A 410 17.72 5.43 -23.11
N ASP A 411 17.05 4.41 -23.67
CA ASP A 411 16.53 3.27 -22.90
C ASP A 411 17.66 2.51 -22.21
N ALA A 412 18.77 2.29 -22.92
CA ALA A 412 19.94 1.61 -22.37
C ALA A 412 20.53 2.40 -21.19
N ARG A 413 20.62 3.74 -21.32
CA ARG A 413 21.08 4.62 -20.24
C ARG A 413 20.15 4.58 -19.04
N ILE A 414 18.83 4.63 -19.25
CA ILE A 414 17.81 4.56 -18.20
C ILE A 414 17.94 3.26 -17.40
N LEU A 415 17.99 2.12 -18.09
CA LEU A 415 18.07 0.81 -17.47
C LEU A 415 19.40 0.63 -16.72
N ALA A 416 20.49 1.07 -17.33
CA ALA A 416 21.81 1.03 -16.71
C ALA A 416 21.87 1.91 -15.44
N ALA A 417 21.32 3.11 -15.47
CA ALA A 417 21.22 3.98 -14.30
C ALA A 417 20.35 3.34 -13.20
N ASN A 418 19.21 2.76 -13.56
CA ASN A 418 18.34 2.08 -12.60
C ASN A 418 19.03 0.86 -11.94
N ALA A 419 19.81 0.08 -12.71
CA ALA A 419 20.63 -1.00 -12.17
C ALA A 419 21.78 -0.46 -11.29
N ALA A 420 22.46 0.62 -11.70
CA ALA A 420 23.57 1.22 -10.97
C ALA A 420 23.18 1.69 -9.56
N LYS A 421 21.94 2.17 -9.38
CA LYS A 421 21.37 2.54 -8.07
C LYS A 421 21.58 1.47 -7.00
N HIS A 422 21.51 0.20 -7.39
CA HIS A 422 21.56 -0.96 -6.50
C HIS A 422 22.97 -1.54 -6.30
N LEU A 423 24.01 -0.87 -6.84
CA LEU A 423 25.40 -1.17 -6.49
C LEU A 423 25.69 -0.77 -5.04
N ALA A 424 26.32 -1.68 -4.30
CA ALA A 424 26.70 -1.46 -2.90
C ALA A 424 27.75 -0.35 -2.75
N VAL A 425 28.71 -0.29 -3.67
CA VAL A 425 29.74 0.73 -3.75
C VAL A 425 29.67 1.36 -5.13
N LYS A 426 29.70 2.69 -5.18
CA LYS A 426 29.66 3.47 -6.43
C LYS A 426 30.99 4.21 -6.55
N PRO A 427 31.89 3.74 -7.43
CA PRO A 427 33.20 4.36 -7.57
C PRO A 427 33.11 5.74 -8.25
N PRO A 428 34.12 6.61 -8.09
CA PRO A 428 34.13 7.97 -8.65
C PRO A 428 33.74 8.05 -10.12
N GLU A 429 34.25 7.11 -10.93
CA GLU A 429 34.06 7.09 -12.38
C GLU A 429 32.58 6.85 -12.73
N LEU A 430 31.89 6.00 -11.98
CA LEU A 430 30.46 5.79 -12.13
C LEU A 430 29.67 7.05 -11.77
N LEU A 431 30.05 7.73 -10.69
CA LEU A 431 29.39 8.95 -10.27
C LEU A 431 29.55 10.05 -11.32
N ILE A 432 30.74 10.22 -11.89
CA ILE A 432 31.01 11.15 -12.99
C ILE A 432 30.14 10.80 -14.21
N ARG A 433 30.08 9.51 -14.59
CA ARG A 433 29.25 9.04 -15.72
C ARG A 433 27.76 9.29 -15.51
N LEU A 434 27.27 9.15 -14.27
CA LEU A 434 25.88 9.48 -13.93
C LEU A 434 25.65 11.00 -14.00
N LEU A 435 26.63 11.82 -13.62
CA LEU A 435 26.55 13.29 -13.77
C LEU A 435 26.52 13.71 -15.25
N ASP A 436 27.27 13.03 -16.13
CA ASP A 436 27.16 13.22 -17.58
C ASP A 436 25.75 12.94 -18.10
N ASN A 437 25.14 11.85 -17.61
CA ASN A 437 23.76 11.49 -17.96
C ASN A 437 22.75 12.53 -17.47
N ILE A 438 22.94 13.07 -16.26
CA ILE A 438 22.14 14.20 -15.75
C ILE A 438 22.29 15.41 -16.67
N ARG A 439 23.51 15.74 -17.10
CA ARG A 439 23.79 16.87 -17.99
C ARG A 439 23.21 16.72 -19.39
N SER A 440 22.89 15.50 -19.83
CA SER A 440 22.40 15.24 -21.18
C SER A 440 21.12 15.99 -21.54
N GLY A 441 20.32 16.40 -20.53
CA GLY A 441 19.06 17.12 -20.73
C GLY A 441 17.87 16.24 -21.11
N VAL A 442 18.07 14.92 -21.23
CA VAL A 442 16.98 13.96 -21.43
C VAL A 442 16.34 13.65 -20.08
N ASN A 443 15.12 14.16 -19.86
CA ASN A 443 14.44 14.16 -18.55
C ASN A 443 14.45 12.79 -17.85
N ASP A 444 14.06 11.71 -18.54
CA ASP A 444 14.02 10.38 -17.92
C ASP A 444 15.42 9.86 -17.57
N VAL A 445 16.40 10.08 -18.44
CA VAL A 445 17.80 9.70 -18.18
C VAL A 445 18.33 10.45 -16.96
N SER A 446 18.11 11.77 -16.90
CA SER A 446 18.48 12.59 -15.74
C SER A 446 17.80 12.11 -14.46
N TYR A 447 16.51 11.75 -14.53
CA TYR A 447 15.74 11.24 -13.40
C TYR A 447 16.31 9.93 -12.84
N TYR A 448 16.60 8.96 -13.70
CA TYR A 448 17.15 7.68 -13.25
C TYR A 448 18.59 7.82 -12.79
N ALA A 449 19.39 8.65 -13.47
CA ALA A 449 20.77 8.91 -13.08
C ALA A 449 20.88 9.59 -11.70
N VAL A 450 20.07 10.62 -11.42
CA VAL A 450 20.08 11.27 -10.09
C VAL A 450 19.57 10.34 -8.99
N ASN A 451 18.64 9.43 -9.29
CA ASN A 451 18.20 8.41 -8.34
C ASN A 451 19.27 7.36 -8.05
N ALA A 452 20.10 7.03 -9.05
CA ALA A 452 21.26 6.17 -8.87
C ALA A 452 22.35 6.86 -8.03
N PHE A 453 22.41 8.19 -8.06
CA PHE A 453 23.34 9.00 -7.29
C PHE A 453 23.04 9.05 -5.78
N LEU A 454 21.80 8.72 -5.36
CA LEU A 454 21.38 8.80 -3.95
C LEU A 454 22.20 7.86 -3.03
N LYS A 455 22.50 8.35 -1.82
CA LYS A 455 23.28 7.62 -0.78
C LYS A 455 24.70 7.25 -1.21
N SER A 456 25.25 7.91 -2.22
CA SER A 456 26.65 7.75 -2.63
C SER A 456 27.56 8.60 -1.75
N ASP A 457 28.86 8.26 -1.71
CA ASP A 457 29.87 9.15 -1.17
C ASP A 457 30.21 10.23 -2.19
N LEU A 458 29.91 11.48 -1.86
CA LEU A 458 30.06 12.62 -2.75
C LEU A 458 31.25 13.51 -2.35
N THR A 459 32.10 13.07 -1.41
CA THR A 459 33.18 13.88 -0.84
C THR A 459 34.51 13.81 -1.61
N GLN A 460 34.55 12.99 -2.66
CA GLN A 460 35.73 12.78 -3.48
C GLN A 460 36.20 14.08 -4.16
N ALA A 461 37.51 14.20 -4.40
CA ALA A 461 38.10 15.36 -5.06
C ALA A 461 37.48 15.59 -6.44
N GLY A 462 37.14 16.83 -6.79
CA GLY A 462 36.51 17.18 -8.07
C GLY A 462 35.00 16.90 -8.17
N MET A 463 34.42 16.15 -7.22
CA MET A 463 33.01 15.72 -7.32
C MET A 463 32.02 16.88 -7.20
N MET A 464 32.30 17.86 -6.34
CA MET A 464 31.41 19.00 -6.15
C MET A 464 31.40 19.93 -7.36
N GLU A 465 32.54 20.13 -8.01
CA GLU A 465 32.65 20.88 -9.24
C GLU A 465 31.80 20.25 -10.35
N GLU A 466 31.79 18.91 -10.45
CA GLU A 466 30.96 18.19 -11.42
C GLU A 466 29.46 18.25 -11.07
N ILE A 467 29.11 18.18 -9.78
CA ILE A 467 27.73 18.37 -9.30
C ILE A 467 27.24 19.78 -9.63
N GLU A 468 28.03 20.82 -9.42
CA GLU A 468 27.67 22.21 -9.72
C GLU A 468 27.40 22.44 -11.21
N LYS A 469 28.26 21.89 -12.08
CA LYS A 469 28.05 21.88 -13.53
C LYS A 469 26.77 21.15 -13.90
N ALA A 470 26.53 19.98 -13.31
CA ALA A 470 25.32 19.19 -13.55
C ALA A 470 24.06 19.85 -12.99
N PHE A 471 24.16 20.65 -11.92
CA PHE A 471 23.01 21.31 -11.32
C PHE A 471 22.50 22.48 -12.16
N SER A 472 23.40 23.28 -12.72
CA SER A 472 23.06 24.59 -13.30
C SER A 472 22.11 24.48 -14.50
N SER A 473 22.30 23.47 -15.35
CA SER A 473 21.56 23.26 -16.60
C SER A 473 20.21 22.54 -16.46
N GLN A 474 19.79 22.20 -15.24
CA GLN A 474 18.68 21.25 -15.04
C GLN A 474 17.35 21.90 -14.67
N PRO A 475 16.22 21.23 -14.98
CA PRO A 475 14.92 21.62 -14.48
C PRO A 475 14.83 21.49 -12.96
N LEU A 476 13.83 22.17 -12.38
CA LEU A 476 13.68 22.32 -10.94
C LEU A 476 13.55 20.99 -10.20
N ASP A 477 12.83 20.01 -10.76
CA ASP A 477 12.63 18.69 -10.16
C ASP A 477 13.94 17.89 -10.04
N ILE A 478 14.81 17.97 -11.05
CA ILE A 478 16.14 17.35 -11.02
C ILE A 478 17.05 18.07 -10.04
N LYS A 479 17.05 19.41 -10.02
CA LYS A 479 17.80 20.22 -9.03
C LYS A 479 17.47 19.82 -7.59
N ARG A 480 16.18 19.68 -7.27
CA ARG A 480 15.73 19.24 -5.95
C ARG A 480 16.20 17.82 -5.61
N ARG A 481 16.26 16.92 -6.60
CA ARG A 481 16.80 15.55 -6.41
C ARG A 481 18.30 15.55 -6.17
N ILE A 482 19.06 16.43 -6.80
CA ILE A 482 20.49 16.61 -6.52
C ILE A 482 20.69 17.06 -5.07
N ILE A 483 19.93 18.06 -4.59
CA ILE A 483 19.97 18.49 -3.18
C ILE A 483 19.64 17.32 -2.23
N ARG A 484 18.64 16.50 -2.59
CA ARG A 484 18.30 15.29 -1.84
C ARG A 484 19.44 14.27 -1.84
N ALA A 485 20.18 14.12 -2.93
CA ALA A 485 21.35 13.24 -2.99
C ALA A 485 22.44 13.70 -2.00
N ILE A 486 22.74 15.00 -2.00
CA ILE A 486 23.67 15.63 -1.05
C ILE A 486 23.22 15.36 0.39
N ASN A 487 21.94 15.57 0.69
CA ASN A 487 21.36 15.28 2.01
C ASN A 487 21.54 13.82 2.44
N LEU A 488 21.27 12.88 1.53
CA LEU A 488 21.34 11.45 1.80
C LEU A 488 22.77 10.90 1.84
N SER A 489 23.77 11.65 1.39
CA SER A 489 25.19 11.29 1.61
C SER A 489 25.52 11.29 3.12
N GLY A 490 24.87 12.16 3.90
CA GLY A 490 25.11 12.32 5.32
C GLY A 490 26.50 12.86 5.67
N LYS A 491 27.28 13.33 4.68
CA LYS A 491 28.66 13.79 4.89
C LYS A 491 28.71 15.30 5.14
N ASN A 492 29.39 15.69 6.22
CA ASN A 492 29.62 17.09 6.56
C ASN A 492 30.86 17.63 5.80
N ASP A 493 30.69 17.93 4.51
CA ASP A 493 31.74 18.49 3.65
C ASP A 493 31.55 20.00 3.44
N GLU A 494 32.62 20.77 3.60
CA GLU A 494 32.58 22.23 3.52
C GLU A 494 32.18 22.75 2.13
N ARG A 495 32.59 22.06 1.05
CA ARG A 495 32.24 22.42 -0.32
C ARG A 495 30.76 22.19 -0.58
N MET A 496 30.20 21.09 -0.08
CA MET A 496 28.74 20.85 -0.12
C MET A 496 27.97 21.96 0.60
N ILE A 497 28.43 22.36 1.79
CA ILE A 497 27.79 23.43 2.56
C ILE A 497 27.89 24.75 1.80
N LYS A 498 29.06 25.08 1.24
CA LYS A 498 29.27 26.29 0.45
C LYS A 498 28.35 26.33 -0.76
N PHE A 499 28.22 25.23 -1.49
CA PHE A 499 27.28 25.09 -2.60
C PHE A 499 25.83 25.34 -2.15
N LEU A 500 25.37 24.65 -1.11
CA LEU A 500 24.01 24.81 -0.59
C LEU A 500 23.75 26.24 -0.08
N LYS A 501 24.74 26.90 0.55
CA LYS A 501 24.66 28.32 0.93
C LYS A 501 24.49 29.24 -0.27
N GLY A 502 25.09 28.91 -1.41
CA GLY A 502 24.83 29.61 -2.68
C GLY A 502 23.35 29.50 -3.09
N LEU A 503 22.74 28.33 -2.93
CA LEU A 503 21.33 28.10 -3.25
C LEU A 503 20.36 28.82 -2.31
N VAL A 504 20.77 29.07 -1.07
CA VAL A 504 20.00 29.86 -0.10
C VAL A 504 19.79 31.31 -0.56
N LYS A 505 20.68 31.81 -1.44
CA LYS A 505 20.56 33.14 -2.08
C LYS A 505 19.84 33.09 -3.43
N ASN A 506 19.31 31.93 -3.84
CA ASN A 506 18.55 31.78 -5.07
C ASN A 506 17.18 32.48 -4.94
N GLN A 507 16.46 32.66 -6.06
CA GLN A 507 15.12 33.22 -6.06
C GLN A 507 14.02 32.15 -5.92
N ASP A 508 14.33 30.87 -6.20
CA ASP A 508 13.33 29.79 -6.13
C ASP A 508 13.09 29.32 -4.68
N PRO A 509 11.87 29.48 -4.12
CA PRO A 509 11.62 29.15 -2.73
C PRO A 509 11.74 27.65 -2.40
N LEU A 510 11.48 26.76 -3.35
CA LEU A 510 11.59 25.31 -3.14
C LEU A 510 13.05 24.88 -3.04
N LEU A 511 13.94 25.47 -3.84
CA LEU A 511 15.38 25.23 -3.73
C LEU A 511 15.94 25.76 -2.42
N ILE A 512 15.52 26.94 -2.00
CA ILE A 512 15.93 27.54 -0.72
C ILE A 512 15.48 26.64 0.44
N HIS A 513 14.21 26.22 0.45
CA HIS A 513 13.66 25.30 1.44
C HIS A 513 14.47 23.98 1.52
N ASP A 514 14.74 23.34 0.40
CA ASP A 514 15.45 22.07 0.37
C ASP A 514 16.93 22.22 0.76
N ALA A 515 17.56 23.33 0.39
CA ALA A 515 18.93 23.68 0.80
C ALA A 515 19.03 23.88 2.31
N ILE A 516 18.13 24.68 2.92
CA ILE A 516 18.11 24.92 4.38
C ILE A 516 17.94 23.61 5.15
N ASN A 517 16.97 22.77 4.76
CA ASN A 517 16.76 21.48 5.41
C ASN A 517 17.96 20.55 5.28
N THR A 518 18.69 20.62 4.17
CA THR A 518 19.88 19.80 3.94
C THR A 518 21.06 20.30 4.77
N ILE A 519 21.35 21.61 4.75
CA ILE A 519 22.36 22.25 5.58
C ILE A 519 22.12 21.96 7.07
N ALA A 520 20.86 22.02 7.52
CA ALA A 520 20.49 21.73 8.90
C ALA A 520 20.93 20.36 9.36
N LYS A 521 20.80 19.36 8.48
CA LYS A 521 21.16 17.95 8.75
C LYS A 521 22.66 17.69 8.65
N LEU A 522 23.33 18.24 7.64
CA LEU A 522 24.75 17.96 7.38
C LEU A 522 25.67 18.67 8.37
N SER A 523 25.33 19.87 8.82
CA SER A 523 26.24 20.74 9.59
C SER A 523 25.97 20.73 11.10
N THR A 524 25.72 19.55 11.69
CA THR A 524 25.57 19.41 13.15
C THR A 524 26.81 20.00 13.85
N GLY A 525 26.62 21.10 14.60
CA GLY A 525 27.69 21.78 15.35
C GLY A 525 28.41 22.99 14.69
N ASN A 526 28.09 23.40 13.45
CA ASN A 526 28.75 24.57 12.83
C ASN A 526 28.10 25.92 13.24
N PRO A 527 28.81 26.83 13.96
CA PRO A 527 28.29 28.13 14.41
C PRO A 527 28.00 29.11 13.26
N PHE A 528 28.69 28.97 12.13
CA PHE A 528 28.63 29.89 10.97
C PHE A 528 27.28 29.85 10.22
N LEU A 529 26.36 28.99 10.65
CA LEU A 529 25.00 28.88 10.11
C LEU A 529 23.95 29.59 10.96
N GLN A 530 24.31 30.02 12.17
CA GLN A 530 23.38 30.65 13.10
C GLN A 530 22.93 32.01 12.56
N THR A 531 23.87 32.89 12.19
CA THR A 531 23.55 34.23 11.68
C THR A 531 22.75 34.18 10.38
N ASP A 532 23.15 33.34 9.42
CA ASP A 532 22.47 33.19 8.13
C ASP A 532 21.01 32.75 8.32
N PHE A 533 20.76 31.73 9.16
CA PHE A 533 19.40 31.26 9.44
C PHE A 533 18.56 32.31 10.19
N LEU A 534 19.15 33.04 11.15
CA LEU A 534 18.45 34.10 11.87
C LEU A 534 18.04 35.27 10.97
N LEU A 535 18.80 35.57 9.91
CA LEU A 535 18.41 36.55 8.90
C LEU A 535 17.22 36.07 8.08
N MET A 536 17.17 34.78 7.74
CA MET A 536 16.10 34.19 6.91
C MET A 536 14.74 34.04 7.60
N LEU A 537 14.67 34.21 8.93
CA LEU A 537 13.39 34.29 9.63
C LEU A 537 12.55 35.49 9.21
N ALA A 538 13.18 36.51 8.60
CA ALA A 538 12.51 37.68 8.01
C ALA A 538 12.18 37.50 6.53
N HIS A 539 12.40 36.33 5.92
CA HIS A 539 12.11 36.09 4.51
C HIS A 539 10.59 36.09 4.26
N ASP A 540 10.11 36.66 3.15
CA ASP A 540 8.68 36.84 2.84
C ASP A 540 7.93 35.49 2.66
N ASP A 541 8.59 34.50 2.06
CA ASP A 541 8.05 33.15 1.90
C ASP A 541 7.94 32.36 3.22
N TYR A 542 6.72 31.91 3.53
CA TYR A 542 6.41 31.19 4.76
C TYR A 542 7.07 29.79 4.86
N SER A 543 7.30 29.13 3.73
CA SER A 543 7.90 27.79 3.68
C SER A 543 9.38 27.84 4.06
N ILE A 544 10.08 28.92 3.67
CA ILE A 544 11.46 29.20 4.05
C ILE A 544 11.55 29.42 5.56
N ARG A 545 10.69 30.28 6.11
CA ARG A 545 10.61 30.49 7.57
C ARG A 545 10.37 29.17 8.31
N GLY A 546 9.44 28.35 7.83
CA GLY A 546 9.17 27.02 8.38
C GLY A 546 10.39 26.09 8.35
N ALA A 547 11.14 26.05 7.24
CA ALA A 547 12.36 25.25 7.12
C ALA A 547 13.46 25.70 8.07
N VAL A 548 13.65 27.02 8.20
CA VAL A 548 14.62 27.61 9.15
C VAL A 548 14.28 27.22 10.58
N LEU A 549 13.02 27.39 10.99
CA LEU A 549 12.58 27.02 12.34
C LEU A 549 12.78 25.54 12.61
N LYS A 550 12.44 24.69 11.65
CA LYS A 550 12.67 23.25 11.74
C LYS A 550 14.16 22.94 11.91
N ALA A 551 15.02 23.60 11.14
CA ALA A 551 16.47 23.47 11.22
C ALA A 551 17.04 23.86 12.60
N MET A 552 16.42 24.85 13.26
CA MET A 552 16.87 25.35 14.57
C MET A 552 16.66 24.33 15.70
N LYS A 553 15.63 23.47 15.66
CA LYS A 553 15.43 22.40 16.66
C LYS A 553 16.55 21.37 16.69
N TYR A 554 17.27 21.17 15.59
CA TYR A 554 18.27 20.12 15.48
C TYR A 554 19.65 20.50 16.06
N LYS A 555 19.82 21.63 16.77
CA LYS A 555 21.17 22.12 17.18
C LYS A 555 21.27 22.77 18.56
N ASN A 556 22.45 22.62 19.16
CA ASN A 556 22.99 23.41 20.30
C ASN A 556 23.25 24.88 19.89
N MET A 557 22.20 25.61 19.50
CA MET A 557 22.32 27.02 19.17
C MET A 557 22.38 27.87 20.45
N ASN A 558 22.99 29.06 20.38
CA ASN A 558 22.92 30.04 21.46
C ASN A 558 21.46 30.51 21.60
N ILE A 559 20.80 29.99 22.62
CA ILE A 559 19.38 30.15 22.91
C ILE A 559 18.99 31.65 23.07
N ASP A 560 19.91 32.49 23.54
CA ASP A 560 19.68 33.91 23.76
C ASP A 560 19.74 34.73 22.48
N SER A 561 20.66 34.39 21.58
CA SER A 561 20.73 35.03 20.26
C SER A 561 19.47 34.75 19.44
N ILE A 562 18.97 33.50 19.52
CA ILE A 562 17.69 33.12 18.91
C ILE A 562 16.55 33.90 19.52
N ALA A 563 16.49 33.97 20.85
CA ALA A 563 15.41 34.63 21.54
C ALA A 563 15.33 36.13 21.16
N ASN A 564 16.47 36.82 21.19
CA ASN A 564 16.53 38.23 20.82
C ASN A 564 16.08 38.47 19.38
N ARG A 565 16.48 37.61 18.44
CA ARG A 565 16.08 37.76 17.04
C ARG A 565 14.60 37.48 16.83
N LEU A 566 14.07 36.40 17.40
CA LEU A 566 12.64 36.09 17.30
C LEU A 566 11.81 37.21 17.90
N LEU A 567 12.22 37.75 19.05
CA LEU A 567 11.55 38.89 19.69
C LEU A 567 11.60 40.19 18.86
N ALA A 568 12.68 40.42 18.10
CA ALA A 568 12.74 41.55 17.18
C ALA A 568 11.71 41.41 16.04
N LEU A 569 11.54 40.18 15.52
CA LEU A 569 10.60 39.86 14.45
C LEU A 569 9.13 39.88 14.88
N THR A 570 8.84 39.98 16.18
CA THR A 570 7.47 40.17 16.69
C THR A 570 7.06 41.65 16.75
N SER A 571 7.92 42.57 16.29
CA SER A 571 7.59 44.00 16.23
C SER A 571 6.38 44.25 15.33
N ALA A 572 5.52 45.20 15.71
CA ALA A 572 4.33 45.58 14.94
C ALA A 572 4.66 46.10 13.53
N ASN A 573 5.91 46.49 13.27
CA ASN A 573 6.39 46.97 11.97
C ASN A 573 6.61 45.83 10.94
N HIS A 574 6.57 44.57 11.35
CA HIS A 574 6.63 43.42 10.44
C HIS A 574 5.22 42.94 10.09
N ASP A 575 5.04 42.34 8.91
CA ASP A 575 3.75 41.77 8.53
C ASP A 575 3.33 40.60 9.44
N GLU A 576 2.03 40.31 9.44
CA GLU A 576 1.46 39.25 10.28
C GLU A 576 2.13 37.88 10.08
N THR A 577 2.53 37.55 8.85
CA THR A 577 3.10 36.23 8.55
C THR A 577 4.51 36.07 9.12
N VAL A 578 5.31 37.15 9.13
CA VAL A 578 6.62 37.20 9.78
C VAL A 578 6.47 37.10 11.30
N ARG A 579 5.56 37.88 11.89
CA ARG A 579 5.28 37.82 13.34
C ARG A 579 4.80 36.43 13.76
N LEU A 580 3.86 35.84 13.01
CA LEU A 580 3.33 34.49 13.28
C LEU A 580 4.42 33.43 13.18
N ALA A 581 5.31 33.52 12.18
CA ALA A 581 6.45 32.62 12.07
C ALA A 581 7.40 32.78 13.26
N ALA A 582 7.70 34.01 13.70
CA ALA A 582 8.53 34.27 14.86
C ALA A 582 7.94 33.61 16.13
N TYR A 583 6.63 33.74 16.36
CA TYR A 583 5.97 33.09 17.51
C TYR A 583 5.92 31.57 17.40
N LYS A 584 5.58 31.00 16.24
CA LYS A 584 5.69 29.54 16.01
C LYS A 584 7.11 29.05 16.26
N GLY A 585 8.09 29.84 15.84
CA GLY A 585 9.50 29.58 16.04
C GLY A 585 9.92 29.57 17.50
N ALA A 586 9.45 30.55 18.27
CA ALA A 586 9.69 30.61 19.70
C ALA A 586 9.07 29.39 20.42
N ILE A 587 7.82 29.06 20.10
CA ILE A 587 7.13 27.89 20.67
C ILE A 587 7.85 26.59 20.31
N TYR A 588 8.28 26.47 19.06
CA TYR A 588 9.00 25.29 18.58
C TYR A 588 10.40 25.15 19.19
N THR A 589 11.10 26.27 19.42
CA THR A 589 12.48 26.27 19.92
C THR A 589 12.53 26.13 21.44
N PHE A 590 11.71 26.89 22.17
CA PHE A 590 11.78 26.98 23.62
C PHE A 590 10.73 26.08 24.30
N GLY A 591 9.60 25.79 23.66
CA GLY A 591 8.57 24.90 24.21
C GLY A 591 8.12 25.30 25.63
N GLU A 592 8.42 24.45 26.62
CA GLU A 592 8.13 24.68 28.03
C GLU A 592 9.04 25.74 28.68
N GLU A 593 10.23 26.00 28.13
CA GLU A 593 11.15 27.05 28.60
C GLU A 593 10.57 28.46 28.42
N LEU A 594 9.48 28.62 27.64
CA LEU A 594 8.72 29.87 27.59
C LEU A 594 8.08 30.25 28.94
N LYS A 595 8.06 29.36 29.93
CA LYS A 595 7.70 29.70 31.31
C LYS A 595 8.79 30.51 32.02
N ASN A 596 10.03 30.42 31.56
CA ASN A 596 11.15 31.20 32.10
C ASN A 596 10.86 32.70 31.86
N PRO A 597 10.95 33.56 32.89
CA PRO A 597 10.71 35.00 32.74
C PRO A 597 11.47 35.64 31.57
N LYS A 598 12.67 35.13 31.28
CA LYS A 598 13.52 35.58 30.16
C LYS A 598 12.87 35.42 28.78
N TYR A 599 12.09 34.36 28.56
CA TYR A 599 11.47 34.05 27.26
C TYR A 599 9.95 34.25 27.26
N LYS A 600 9.34 34.35 28.45
CA LYS A 600 7.90 34.57 28.65
C LYS A 600 7.37 35.82 27.95
N ILE A 601 8.19 36.86 27.83
CA ILE A 601 7.86 38.11 27.13
C ILE A 601 7.36 37.88 25.69
N MET A 602 7.77 36.79 25.03
CA MET A 602 7.27 36.43 23.70
C MET A 602 5.80 36.00 23.73
N LEU A 603 5.40 35.18 24.71
CA LEU A 603 4.00 34.76 24.85
C LEU A 603 3.10 35.94 25.27
N GLU A 604 3.62 36.84 26.10
CA GLU A 604 2.91 38.05 26.51
C GLU A 604 2.66 38.99 25.33
N LYS A 605 3.67 39.21 24.48
CA LYS A 605 3.49 39.97 23.23
C LYS A 605 2.54 39.26 22.26
N ALA A 606 2.62 37.94 22.12
CA ALA A 606 1.73 37.18 21.24
C ALA A 606 0.26 37.28 21.67
N ALA A 607 -0.02 37.25 22.98
CA ALA A 607 -1.37 37.37 23.53
C ALA A 607 -1.99 38.75 23.25
N LEU A 608 -1.15 39.77 23.01
CA LEU A 608 -1.55 41.14 22.71
C LEU A 608 -1.41 41.48 21.21
N ASP A 609 -1.00 40.53 20.36
CA ASP A 609 -0.82 40.78 18.92
C ASP A 609 -2.17 41.09 18.26
N PRO A 610 -2.24 42.02 17.30
CA PRO A 610 -3.47 42.32 16.57
C PRO A 610 -4.02 41.12 15.76
N SER A 611 -3.18 40.13 15.39
CA SER A 611 -3.63 38.90 14.72
C SER A 611 -4.29 37.92 15.68
N GLU A 612 -5.51 37.49 15.35
CA GLU A 612 -6.21 36.44 16.08
C GLU A 612 -5.48 35.09 16.02
N ALA A 613 -4.88 34.76 14.88
CA ALA A 613 -4.12 33.52 14.73
C ALA A 613 -2.93 33.45 15.69
N ILE A 614 -2.25 34.58 15.91
CA ILE A 614 -1.14 34.69 16.85
C ILE A 614 -1.64 34.59 18.31
N ARG A 615 -2.72 35.31 18.65
CA ARG A 615 -3.30 35.24 20.01
C ARG A 615 -3.76 33.83 20.35
N SER A 616 -4.41 33.14 19.42
CA SER A 616 -4.89 31.76 19.59
C SER A 616 -3.73 30.77 19.78
N LEU A 617 -2.65 30.94 19.01
CA LEU A 617 -1.42 30.16 19.15
C LEU A 617 -0.79 30.34 20.54
N ALA A 618 -0.71 31.59 21.03
CA ALA A 618 -0.18 31.91 22.36
C ALA A 618 -1.02 31.25 23.47
N GLN A 619 -2.35 31.35 23.38
CA GLN A 619 -3.26 30.77 24.35
C GLN A 619 -3.13 29.23 24.39
N THR A 620 -3.01 28.59 23.22
CA THR A 620 -2.80 27.14 23.12
C THR A 620 -1.54 26.71 23.85
N GLN A 621 -0.43 27.42 23.65
CA GLN A 621 0.83 27.10 24.32
C GLN A 621 0.79 27.40 25.82
N LEU A 622 0.15 28.50 26.24
CA LEU A 622 -0.05 28.80 27.66
C LEU A 622 -0.86 27.71 28.38
N ASN A 623 -1.92 27.19 27.74
CA ASN A 623 -2.70 26.08 28.27
C ASN A 623 -1.85 24.81 28.41
N LYS A 624 -0.98 24.54 27.43
CA LYS A 624 -0.06 23.40 27.46
C LYS A 624 0.93 23.50 28.64
N ILE A 625 1.57 24.65 28.83
CA ILE A 625 2.50 24.90 29.95
C ILE A 625 1.80 24.77 31.32
N LYS A 626 0.52 25.16 31.41
CA LYS A 626 -0.29 24.98 32.62
C LYS A 626 -0.63 23.52 32.90
N SER A 627 -0.85 22.71 31.85
CA SER A 627 -1.19 21.29 31.99
C SER A 627 -0.01 20.42 32.42
N THR A 628 1.22 20.80 32.07
CA THR A 628 2.46 20.10 32.43
C THR A 628 2.99 20.44 33.83
N SER A 629 2.43 21.47 34.48
CA SER A 629 2.81 21.95 35.82
C SER A 629 1.87 21.46 36.94
N SER A 630 0.94 20.54 36.67
CA SER A 630 0.18 19.86 37.72
C SER A 630 1.07 18.84 38.46
N PRO A 631 1.17 18.90 39.81
CA PRO A 631 1.99 17.96 40.56
C PRO A 631 1.42 16.55 40.42
N VAL A 632 2.26 15.58 40.06
CA VAL A 632 1.94 14.16 40.20
C VAL A 632 1.65 13.92 41.68
N THR A 633 0.38 13.70 42.01
CA THR A 633 -0.05 13.24 43.33
C THR A 633 0.68 11.94 43.64
N ALA A 634 1.52 11.98 44.66
CA ALA A 634 2.19 10.80 45.21
C ALA A 634 1.13 9.76 45.61
N CYS A 635 1.27 8.55 45.06
CA CYS A 635 0.61 7.37 45.64
C CYS A 635 1.30 7.04 46.98
N PRO A 636 0.57 6.90 48.10
CA PRO A 636 1.13 6.39 49.33
C PRO A 636 1.02 4.86 49.34
N GLY A 637 2.15 4.18 49.29
CA GLY A 637 2.19 2.73 49.52
C GLY A 637 3.36 2.05 48.83
N GLU A 638 4.51 2.03 49.50
CA GLU A 638 5.43 0.89 49.57
C GLU A 638 6.64 1.29 50.42
N ILE A 639 6.53 1.10 51.74
CA ILE A 639 7.70 1.03 52.61
C ILE A 639 8.24 -0.40 52.46
N GLY A 640 9.10 -0.58 51.47
CA GLY A 640 10.00 -1.72 51.37
C GLY A 640 11.25 -1.45 52.19
N ALA A 641 11.45 -2.23 53.25
CA ALA A 641 12.72 -2.37 53.95
C ALA A 641 13.83 -2.81 52.98
N VAL A 642 15.02 -2.20 53.02
CA VAL A 642 16.37 -2.82 52.95
C VAL A 642 17.41 -1.74 53.34
N LEU A 643 18.49 -2.17 54.03
CA LEU A 643 19.77 -1.50 54.37
C LEU A 643 19.81 -0.94 55.82
N ARG A 644 20.70 -1.33 56.73
CA ARG A 644 22.09 -1.85 56.61
C ARG A 644 22.48 -2.72 57.79
N ALA A 645 23.30 -3.73 57.50
CA ALA A 645 24.30 -4.26 58.42
C ALA A 645 25.52 -3.31 58.44
N ASP A 646 26.04 -2.99 59.63
CA ASP A 646 27.43 -3.24 60.05
C ASP A 646 27.75 -2.56 61.40
N LYS A 647 27.89 -3.42 62.44
CA LYS A 647 28.93 -3.51 63.51
C LYS A 647 29.33 -2.31 64.39
N PRO A 648 29.92 -2.56 65.59
CA PRO A 648 30.29 -3.84 66.21
C PRO A 648 29.26 -4.40 67.20
#